data_AF-A0A9D2JK12-F1
#
_entry.id   AF-A0A9D2JK12-F1
#
_cell.length_a   1.000
_cell.length_b   1.000
_cell.length_c   1.000
_cell.angle_alpha   90.00
_cell.angle_beta   90.00
_cell.angle_gamma   90.00
#
_symmetry.space_group_name_H-M   'P 1'
#
loop_
_entity.id
_entity.type
_entity.pdbx_description
1 polymer ?
#
loop_
_entity_poly.entity_id
_entity_poly.type
_entity_poly.pdbx_seq_one_letter_code
_entity_poly.pdbx_strand_id
1 'polypeptide(L)'
;MKSRRGTRGAVSVFLTIILVPCIVATSLFVDLGRVHLSKGVAESSADLAMNSLLTNYDKDLQEFYGLAASCQNIDEFYDVSEDYFKRMLKSQPLTEEEKQTIVDSVLGIVKGEDVSDLLQLSSLTDSNMITPVENGSLANADILKDQIVEFMKYRAPINLVENALLSGLKENADNILNTDSDNTLIDSQQKYFEDLNKTLEKAYDLWKVIEGEDGYNDKGITKSKLNDEVMPFLRDSKDTYKEIHEALIKNLLGTQGLEVIERLEIDIKEYEDDTYSNTKKASLNDIIDAWEKTAKKYDTYIEKKGELKSYFTQNPYQEGTMNPIRYWQRCHDDGLPKKIKNFKTAAEDMLEEYCKLENAWAFRADDVDVNQMVEVTIKSQDYEDINMSLQEAYDTLDRMVSDEYDACIKNGRSQSTNDSVDKSLDKLVAICARCKDKINPDTYQLSSGKTIAQAVKDISNKANSYYRELDDAVTALTDAKNLANDLWNLIEKTKGSFTTWESNVNGSSTPVADDSREQVEEEKGSGIQKITKEQITVFTNRIDKIIALLEPVRDYMNDTRYGSGGIVNNGKKIKDIESYKDVENACGVKARDLPLDEASLQSKANETFRFIYGKDAEHNEITELPSLNIDETNDPALNVNSPELYNWLINQDFKNAKENSQEEQKYEDEQDKANKASDEATKKFEVSVTGIQDTYSGQKGEFPSQFSAHSVGLTDLLGNLVSLVGRLITGDFSDALAGMRDSLYVTEYIFGNFSYYTYESQAKYQMLVDEQGYDALKNKSYKEVQDLYNQQKYNKAWASTDLTDQYNKSLTNRMINSENNLSYGGEIEYILAGGNAKDSINSIYGQIFAFRLLMNTPSAFLTFWSGTINDKDAAGNNNFWSLSTKASAIHALAIGVSGATAGIVPEPLARGVLILAEATLETVRDMNYLKAGLPVKLIKGRADENWGDSRTTNPKNGLYLQYSDYLYIMTLIGMINDGDTAEAICLRVGDVIQANMRKVLPNNGLVVKEGSEESDGSTGYQLSKSIVYFKFNADLRVKPLMLELPFALQYDNNPKDSTGWCTFHTSIIRGYS
;
A
#
# COMPACT_ATOMS: atom_id res chain seq x y z
N MET A 1 -134.78 23.34 37.19
CA MET A 1 -134.56 24.73 37.63
C MET A 1 -133.61 24.75 38.83
N LYS A 2 -132.31 25.10 38.63
CA LYS A 2 -131.41 25.90 39.49
C LYS A 2 -129.92 25.70 39.10
N SER A 3 -129.23 26.84 39.00
CA SER A 3 -127.85 27.10 38.55
C SER A 3 -126.80 26.98 39.66
N ARG A 4 -125.49 26.83 39.31
CA ARG A 4 -124.37 27.50 40.01
C ARG A 4 -123.11 27.69 39.14
N ARG A 5 -122.41 28.81 39.38
CA ARG A 5 -121.23 29.42 38.68
C ARG A 5 -119.89 29.08 39.37
N GLY A 6 -118.78 29.16 38.61
CA GLY A 6 -117.58 29.95 38.99
C GLY A 6 -116.21 29.27 39.12
N THR A 7 -115.37 29.29 38.07
CA THR A 7 -113.87 29.10 38.03
C THR A 7 -113.30 29.45 36.63
N ARG A 8 -113.38 30.70 36.14
CA ARG A 8 -113.04 31.04 34.72
C ARG A 8 -111.88 32.03 34.46
N GLY A 9 -111.01 32.31 35.45
CA GLY A 9 -109.86 33.22 35.26
C GLY A 9 -108.49 32.66 35.67
N ALA A 10 -108.43 31.80 36.69
CA ALA A 10 -107.19 31.12 37.08
C ALA A 10 -106.64 30.24 35.94
N VAL A 11 -107.53 29.64 35.15
CA VAL A 11 -107.17 28.85 33.98
C VAL A 11 -106.43 29.70 32.95
N SER A 12 -106.86 30.94 32.70
CA SER A 12 -106.21 31.82 31.72
C SER A 12 -104.83 32.30 32.17
N VAL A 13 -104.68 32.73 33.43
CA VAL A 13 -103.36 33.16 33.96
C VAL A 13 -102.39 31.99 34.04
N PHE A 14 -102.86 30.82 34.50
CA PHE A 14 -102.08 29.59 34.51
C PHE A 14 -101.69 29.16 33.09
N LEU A 15 -102.62 29.28 32.13
CA LEU A 15 -102.34 29.05 30.71
C LEU A 15 -101.30 30.03 30.20
N THR A 16 -101.35 31.33 30.51
CA THR A 16 -100.35 32.31 30.05
C THR A 16 -98.97 32.07 30.66
N ILE A 17 -98.89 31.69 31.94
CA ILE A 17 -97.64 31.34 32.63
C ILE A 17 -96.98 30.10 32.01
N ILE A 18 -97.77 29.17 31.46
CA ILE A 18 -97.26 28.01 30.72
C ILE A 18 -96.98 28.37 29.25
N LEU A 19 -97.85 29.15 28.61
CA LEU A 19 -97.81 29.45 27.17
C LEU A 19 -96.62 30.33 26.81
N VAL A 20 -96.29 31.35 27.60
CA VAL A 20 -95.18 32.27 27.28
C VAL A 20 -93.82 31.53 27.27
N PRO A 21 -93.45 30.75 28.29
CA PRO A 21 -92.25 29.91 28.23
C PRO A 21 -92.28 28.87 27.10
N CYS A 22 -93.45 28.28 26.79
CA CYS A 22 -93.58 27.37 25.65
C CYS A 22 -93.37 28.08 24.29
N ILE A 23 -93.85 29.31 24.12
CA ILE A 23 -93.63 30.12 22.90
C ILE A 23 -92.16 30.51 22.78
N VAL A 24 -91.51 30.91 23.87
CA VAL A 24 -90.06 31.23 23.87
C VAL A 24 -89.23 29.98 23.57
N ALA A 25 -89.53 28.84 24.20
CA ALA A 25 -88.84 27.58 23.93
C ALA A 25 -89.03 27.11 22.49
N THR A 26 -90.25 27.15 21.95
CA THR A 26 -90.52 26.79 20.55
C THR A 26 -89.87 27.76 19.57
N SER A 27 -89.84 29.06 19.87
CA SER A 27 -89.12 30.07 19.07
C SER A 27 -87.61 29.80 19.02
N LEU A 28 -87.02 29.46 20.16
CA LEU A 28 -85.61 29.08 20.25
C LEU A 28 -85.33 27.76 19.51
N PHE A 29 -86.21 26.76 19.57
CA PHE A 29 -86.09 25.53 18.78
C PHE A 29 -86.22 25.77 17.27
N VAL A 30 -87.06 26.72 16.85
CA VAL A 30 -87.19 27.11 15.43
C VAL A 30 -85.91 27.79 14.94
N ASP A 31 -85.36 28.74 15.69
CA ASP A 31 -84.08 29.39 15.32
C ASP A 31 -82.90 28.40 15.38
N LEU A 32 -82.85 27.49 16.37
CA LEU A 32 -81.85 26.39 16.40
C LEU A 32 -82.01 25.42 15.22
N GLY A 33 -83.25 25.09 14.84
CA GLY A 33 -83.54 24.27 13.68
C GLY A 33 -83.06 24.92 12.38
N ARG A 34 -83.22 26.24 12.24
CA ARG A 34 -82.69 27.02 11.11
C ARG A 34 -81.16 27.02 11.09
N VAL A 35 -80.49 27.14 12.23
CA VAL A 35 -79.02 27.03 12.33
C VAL A 35 -78.57 25.64 11.86
N HIS A 36 -79.25 24.57 12.28
CA HIS A 36 -78.89 23.21 11.86
C HIS A 36 -79.12 22.96 10.36
N LEU A 37 -80.24 23.45 9.80
CA LEU A 37 -80.50 23.38 8.36
C LEU A 37 -79.50 24.21 7.54
N SER A 38 -79.12 25.38 8.06
CA SER A 38 -78.14 26.27 7.40
C SER A 38 -76.76 25.64 7.29
N LYS A 39 -76.38 24.76 8.23
CA LYS A 39 -75.13 23.99 8.13
C LYS A 39 -75.14 23.07 6.91
N GLY A 40 -76.22 22.31 6.69
CA GLY A 40 -76.35 21.43 5.53
C GLY A 40 -76.39 22.18 4.20
N VAL A 41 -77.06 23.34 4.14
CA VAL A 41 -77.07 24.21 2.94
C VAL A 41 -75.70 24.82 2.68
N ALA A 42 -75.01 25.27 3.73
CA ALA A 42 -73.66 25.80 3.62
C ALA A 42 -72.64 24.74 3.14
N GLU A 43 -72.69 23.54 3.71
CA GLU A 43 -71.83 22.42 3.29
C GLU A 43 -72.09 22.04 1.83
N SER A 44 -73.36 21.91 1.42
CA SER A 44 -73.71 21.60 0.03
C SER A 44 -73.32 22.71 -0.95
N SER A 45 -73.42 23.98 -0.55
CA SER A 45 -73.05 25.12 -1.39
C SER A 45 -71.53 25.23 -1.52
N ALA A 46 -70.80 24.97 -0.43
CA ALA A 46 -69.35 24.90 -0.43
C ALA A 46 -68.85 23.74 -1.30
N ASP A 47 -69.47 22.56 -1.20
CA ASP A 47 -69.17 21.42 -2.07
C ASP A 47 -69.37 21.74 -3.55
N LEU A 48 -70.46 22.44 -3.89
CA LEU A 48 -70.74 22.80 -5.26
C LEU A 48 -69.77 23.88 -5.79
N ALA A 49 -69.42 24.86 -4.96
CA ALA A 49 -68.40 25.87 -5.29
C ALA A 49 -67.00 25.24 -5.47
N MET A 50 -66.62 24.29 -4.61
CA MET A 50 -65.37 23.56 -4.75
C MET A 50 -65.36 22.66 -5.99
N ASN A 51 -66.44 21.94 -6.30
CA ASN A 51 -66.54 21.14 -7.52
C ASN A 51 -66.50 22.01 -8.79
N SER A 52 -67.08 23.21 -8.73
CA SER A 52 -66.96 24.19 -9.82
C SER A 52 -65.53 24.66 -10.01
N LEU A 53 -64.78 24.90 -8.93
CA LEU A 53 -63.34 25.23 -9.01
C LEU A 53 -62.55 24.07 -9.61
N LEU A 54 -62.80 22.85 -9.16
CA LEU A 54 -62.14 21.63 -9.64
C LEU A 54 -62.44 21.37 -11.12
N THR A 55 -63.50 21.90 -11.70
CA THR A 55 -63.75 21.73 -13.14
C THR A 55 -62.66 22.39 -14.01
N ASN A 56 -61.91 23.36 -13.47
CA ASN A 56 -60.82 24.06 -14.16
C ASN A 56 -59.47 23.33 -13.99
N TYR A 57 -59.36 22.12 -14.54
CA TYR A 57 -58.12 21.35 -14.55
C TYR A 57 -57.20 21.69 -15.72
N ASP A 58 -55.92 21.35 -15.59
CA ASP A 58 -54.92 21.44 -16.65
C ASP A 58 -55.12 20.31 -17.67
N LYS A 59 -55.73 20.66 -18.80
CA LYS A 59 -56.04 19.71 -19.88
C LYS A 59 -54.78 19.12 -20.51
N ASP A 60 -53.71 19.90 -20.66
CA ASP A 60 -52.49 19.43 -21.31
C ASP A 60 -51.76 18.43 -20.42
N LEU A 61 -51.68 18.69 -19.11
CA LEU A 61 -51.11 17.75 -18.16
C LEU A 61 -51.86 16.41 -18.14
N GLN A 62 -53.20 16.46 -18.18
CA GLN A 62 -54.03 15.26 -18.24
C GLN A 62 -53.89 14.51 -19.57
N GLU A 63 -53.81 15.22 -20.70
CA GLU A 63 -53.67 14.59 -22.02
C GLU A 63 -52.28 13.99 -22.27
N PHE A 64 -51.21 14.56 -21.72
CA PHE A 64 -49.85 14.05 -21.88
C PHE A 64 -49.50 12.96 -20.86
N TYR A 65 -49.82 13.20 -19.58
CA TYR A 65 -49.35 12.36 -18.48
C TYR A 65 -50.47 11.68 -17.68
N GLY A 66 -51.74 12.01 -17.96
CA GLY A 66 -52.88 11.40 -17.26
C GLY A 66 -53.09 11.92 -15.83
N LEU A 67 -52.36 12.96 -15.41
CA LEU A 67 -52.43 13.53 -14.07
C LEU A 67 -53.48 14.64 -14.02
N ALA A 68 -54.27 14.69 -12.95
CA ALA A 68 -55.30 15.70 -12.75
C ALA A 68 -54.88 16.72 -11.69
N ALA A 69 -54.73 17.98 -12.11
CA ALA A 69 -54.44 19.11 -11.22
C ALA A 69 -55.00 20.41 -11.80
N SER A 70 -55.01 21.46 -11.00
CA SER A 70 -55.45 22.79 -11.42
C SER A 70 -54.55 23.43 -12.48
N CYS A 71 -55.11 24.41 -13.18
CA CYS A 71 -54.39 25.23 -14.15
C CYS A 71 -53.31 26.13 -13.49
N GLN A 72 -52.33 26.57 -14.28
CA GLN A 72 -51.19 27.38 -13.80
C GLN A 72 -51.58 28.77 -13.24
N ASN A 73 -52.76 29.30 -13.59
CA ASN A 73 -53.29 30.59 -13.10
C ASN A 73 -54.67 30.36 -12.46
N ILE A 74 -54.68 29.69 -11.30
CA ILE A 74 -55.92 29.35 -10.59
C ILE A 74 -56.49 30.52 -9.77
N ASP A 75 -55.67 31.54 -9.49
CA ASP A 75 -56.04 32.68 -8.61
C ASP A 75 -57.27 33.44 -9.12
N GLU A 76 -57.42 33.57 -10.44
CA GLU A 76 -58.59 34.21 -11.07
C GLU A 76 -59.90 33.43 -10.83
N PHE A 77 -59.81 32.14 -10.53
CA PHE A 77 -60.97 31.27 -10.33
C PHE A 77 -61.40 31.18 -8.86
N TYR A 78 -60.57 31.62 -7.91
CA TYR A 78 -60.98 31.70 -6.51
C TYR A 78 -62.13 32.69 -6.31
N ASP A 79 -61.98 33.91 -6.82
CA ASP A 79 -62.99 34.96 -6.71
C ASP A 79 -64.33 34.53 -7.35
N VAL A 80 -64.25 33.85 -8.50
CA VAL A 80 -65.42 33.33 -9.22
C VAL A 80 -66.13 32.26 -8.38
N SER A 81 -65.41 31.30 -7.82
CA SER A 81 -66.01 30.24 -6.99
C SER A 81 -66.53 30.76 -5.65
N GLU A 82 -65.88 31.75 -5.05
CA GLU A 82 -66.38 32.44 -3.85
C GLU A 82 -67.68 33.20 -4.12
N ASP A 83 -67.80 33.86 -5.28
CA ASP A 83 -69.03 34.52 -5.69
C ASP A 83 -70.15 33.51 -5.96
N TYR A 84 -69.86 32.38 -6.62
CA TYR A 84 -70.82 31.28 -6.76
C TYR A 84 -71.33 30.77 -5.40
N PHE A 85 -70.44 30.60 -4.41
CA PHE A 85 -70.84 30.23 -3.05
C PHE A 85 -71.77 31.28 -2.41
N LYS A 86 -71.38 32.56 -2.46
CA LYS A 86 -72.17 33.68 -1.91
C LYS A 86 -73.55 33.79 -2.58
N ARG A 87 -73.64 33.52 -3.89
CA ARG A 87 -74.91 33.48 -4.64
C ARG A 87 -75.80 32.31 -4.20
N MET A 88 -75.24 31.13 -3.97
CA MET A 88 -76.00 29.96 -3.49
C MET A 88 -76.53 30.14 -2.07
N LEU A 89 -75.73 30.75 -1.18
CA LEU A 89 -76.17 31.03 0.19
C LEU A 89 -77.35 32.00 0.27
N LYS A 90 -77.44 32.96 -0.65
CA LYS A 90 -78.50 33.99 -0.66
C LYS A 90 -79.75 33.59 -1.44
N SER A 91 -79.75 32.43 -2.11
CA SER A 91 -80.89 31.93 -2.91
C SER A 91 -81.49 32.96 -3.89
N GLN A 92 -80.68 33.91 -4.42
CA GLN A 92 -81.19 35.01 -5.24
C GLN A 92 -81.42 34.62 -6.71
N PRO A 93 -82.51 35.09 -7.36
CA PRO A 93 -82.62 35.12 -8.81
C PRO A 93 -81.73 36.22 -9.43
N LEU A 94 -81.19 35.94 -10.63
CA LEU A 94 -80.34 36.85 -11.43
C LEU A 94 -80.97 38.26 -11.58
N THR A 95 -80.13 39.29 -11.45
CA THR A 95 -80.55 40.69 -11.69
C THR A 95 -80.82 40.90 -13.19
N GLU A 96 -81.77 41.79 -13.53
CA GLU A 96 -82.30 41.96 -14.90
C GLU A 96 -81.24 42.29 -15.96
N GLU A 97 -80.08 42.83 -15.59
CA GLU A 97 -79.00 43.14 -16.55
C GLU A 97 -78.17 41.91 -16.96
N GLU A 98 -78.17 40.83 -16.17
CA GLU A 98 -77.36 39.61 -16.44
C GLU A 98 -78.18 38.49 -17.12
N LYS A 99 -79.50 38.64 -17.26
CA LYS A 99 -80.37 37.68 -17.93
C LYS A 99 -80.09 37.54 -19.43
N GLN A 100 -79.42 38.50 -20.06
CA GLN A 100 -79.37 38.55 -21.52
C GLN A 100 -78.37 37.56 -22.16
N THR A 101 -77.39 37.05 -21.41
CA THR A 101 -76.32 36.22 -22.00
C THR A 101 -76.50 34.72 -21.75
N ILE A 102 -77.32 34.33 -20.77
CA ILE A 102 -77.46 32.92 -20.33
C ILE A 102 -78.89 32.38 -20.55
N VAL A 103 -79.87 33.23 -20.89
CA VAL A 103 -81.29 32.84 -20.95
C VAL A 103 -81.74 32.21 -22.27
N ASP A 104 -80.98 32.31 -23.37
CA ASP A 104 -81.42 31.73 -24.64
C ASP A 104 -81.28 30.20 -24.74
N SER A 105 -80.47 29.56 -23.88
CA SER A 105 -80.18 28.12 -24.06
C SER A 105 -80.83 27.17 -23.04
N VAL A 106 -81.30 27.60 -21.85
CA VAL A 106 -81.66 26.60 -20.82
C VAL A 106 -82.95 26.78 -20.01
N LEU A 107 -83.54 27.96 -19.75
CA LEU A 107 -84.64 28.04 -18.77
C LEU A 107 -85.84 28.93 -19.16
N GLY A 108 -86.65 28.43 -20.09
CA GLY A 108 -88.00 28.95 -20.37
C GLY A 108 -89.12 28.39 -19.47
N ILE A 109 -88.82 27.60 -18.43
CA ILE A 109 -89.85 26.83 -17.69
C ILE A 109 -90.08 27.30 -16.25
N VAL A 110 -89.25 28.16 -15.66
CA VAL A 110 -89.49 28.64 -14.28
C VAL A 110 -89.68 30.16 -14.28
N LYS A 111 -90.92 30.58 -14.56
CA LYS A 111 -91.39 31.93 -14.24
C LYS A 111 -92.16 31.89 -12.93
N GLY A 112 -91.71 32.72 -11.98
CA GLY A 112 -92.52 33.25 -10.89
C GLY A 112 -92.30 32.58 -9.54
N GLU A 113 -91.55 33.25 -8.66
CA GLU A 113 -91.99 33.84 -7.40
C GLU A 113 -90.76 34.38 -6.67
N ASP A 114 -90.88 35.53 -6.00
CA ASP A 114 -89.81 36.10 -5.19
C ASP A 114 -89.42 35.08 -4.10
N VAL A 115 -88.29 34.41 -4.30
CA VAL A 115 -87.76 33.45 -3.32
C VAL A 115 -87.37 34.24 -2.07
N SER A 116 -88.15 34.05 -1.01
CA SER A 116 -87.84 34.64 0.29
C SER A 116 -86.66 33.90 0.91
N ASP A 117 -85.54 34.60 1.13
CA ASP A 117 -84.39 34.09 1.90
C ASP A 117 -84.81 33.81 3.36
N LEU A 118 -85.30 32.60 3.58
CA LEU A 118 -85.85 32.13 4.86
C LEU A 118 -84.74 31.81 5.88
N LEU A 119 -83.51 31.63 5.42
CA LEU A 119 -82.36 31.26 6.25
C LEU A 119 -81.57 32.49 6.72
N GLN A 120 -81.61 33.61 5.98
CA GLN A 120 -80.95 34.87 6.34
C GLN A 120 -79.49 34.66 6.74
N LEU A 121 -78.79 33.88 5.92
CA LEU A 121 -77.41 33.52 6.14
C LEU A 121 -76.51 34.65 5.64
N SER A 122 -75.66 35.17 6.52
CA SER A 122 -74.64 36.15 6.15
C SER A 122 -73.26 35.55 6.40
N SER A 123 -72.41 35.62 5.38
CA SER A 123 -70.97 35.41 5.59
C SER A 123 -70.40 36.55 6.43
N LEU A 124 -69.55 36.21 7.40
CA LEU A 124 -68.72 37.16 8.13
C LEU A 124 -67.32 37.30 7.49
N THR A 125 -66.96 36.34 6.63
CA THR A 125 -65.71 36.31 5.88
C THR A 125 -65.97 36.92 4.50
N ASP A 126 -65.36 38.07 4.18
CA ASP A 126 -65.58 38.74 2.89
C ASP A 126 -64.56 38.30 1.80
N SER A 127 -63.44 37.67 2.17
CA SER A 127 -62.33 37.30 1.28
C SER A 127 -61.57 36.05 1.77
N ASN A 128 -60.94 35.29 0.86
CA ASN A 128 -60.08 34.11 1.12
C ASN A 128 -60.81 32.94 1.79
N MET A 129 -62.03 32.65 1.33
CA MET A 129 -62.72 31.42 1.72
C MET A 129 -62.07 30.18 1.12
N ILE A 130 -61.46 30.30 -0.07
CA ILE A 130 -60.75 29.19 -0.72
C ILE A 130 -59.25 29.41 -0.61
N THR A 131 -58.54 28.40 -0.13
CA THR A 131 -57.07 28.40 -0.07
C THR A 131 -56.52 27.06 -0.55
N PRO A 132 -55.38 27.03 -1.26
CA PRO A 132 -54.69 25.76 -1.51
C PRO A 132 -54.28 25.10 -0.18
N VAL A 133 -54.34 23.77 -0.12
CA VAL A 133 -53.84 23.03 1.04
C VAL A 133 -52.31 23.15 1.08
N GLU A 134 -51.72 23.38 2.25
CA GLU A 134 -50.26 23.37 2.44
C GLU A 134 -49.69 22.02 1.97
N ASN A 135 -48.66 22.05 1.12
CA ASN A 135 -48.09 20.88 0.43
C ASN A 135 -49.06 20.10 -0.47
N GLY A 136 -50.19 20.69 -0.87
CA GLY A 136 -51.24 20.11 -1.72
C GLY A 136 -50.97 20.14 -3.23
N SER A 137 -49.75 20.47 -3.66
CA SER A 137 -49.35 20.58 -5.07
C SER A 137 -48.72 19.29 -5.59
N LEU A 138 -48.72 19.10 -6.92
CA LEU A 138 -47.99 17.99 -7.57
C LEU A 138 -46.47 18.04 -7.39
N ALA A 139 -45.91 19.12 -6.85
CA ALA A 139 -44.51 19.16 -6.44
C ALA A 139 -44.21 18.29 -5.19
N ASN A 140 -45.24 17.83 -4.48
CA ASN A 140 -45.09 16.89 -3.37
C ASN A 140 -45.09 15.45 -3.90
N ALA A 141 -44.09 14.67 -3.50
CA ALA A 141 -43.89 13.30 -3.97
C ALA A 141 -45.04 12.36 -3.61
N ASP A 142 -45.63 12.50 -2.41
CA ASP A 142 -46.75 11.65 -1.97
C ASP A 142 -48.00 11.88 -2.82
N ILE A 143 -48.32 13.14 -3.12
CA ILE A 143 -49.48 13.51 -3.94
C ILE A 143 -49.27 13.06 -5.39
N LEU A 144 -48.06 13.24 -5.92
CA LEU A 144 -47.73 12.77 -7.26
C LEU A 144 -47.84 11.24 -7.35
N LYS A 145 -47.34 10.52 -6.35
CA LYS A 145 -47.47 9.06 -6.24
C LYS A 145 -48.93 8.63 -6.22
N ASP A 146 -49.76 9.25 -5.38
CA ASP A 146 -51.18 8.93 -5.28
C ASP A 146 -51.92 9.16 -6.61
N GLN A 147 -51.61 10.26 -7.31
CA GLN A 147 -52.16 10.54 -8.64
C GLN A 147 -51.74 9.49 -9.68
N ILE A 148 -50.47 9.07 -9.66
CA ILE A 148 -49.96 8.00 -10.53
C ILE A 148 -50.67 6.68 -10.22
N VAL A 149 -50.82 6.34 -8.93
CA VAL A 149 -51.47 5.11 -8.48
C VAL A 149 -52.94 5.06 -8.93
N GLU A 150 -53.70 6.15 -8.77
CA GLU A 150 -55.10 6.21 -9.26
C GLU A 150 -55.18 6.12 -10.79
N PHE A 151 -54.27 6.75 -11.54
CA PHE A 151 -54.21 6.61 -12.99
C PHE A 151 -53.94 5.16 -13.43
N MET A 152 -53.08 4.45 -12.69
CA MET A 152 -52.65 3.09 -13.01
C MET A 152 -53.59 2.00 -12.49
N LYS A 153 -54.46 2.29 -11.54
CA LYS A 153 -55.37 1.33 -10.88
C LYS A 153 -56.14 0.42 -11.84
N TYR A 154 -56.57 0.95 -12.98
CA TYR A 154 -57.33 0.21 -14.00
C TYR A 154 -56.47 -0.26 -15.19
N ARG A 155 -55.21 0.18 -15.28
CA ARG A 155 -54.30 -0.10 -16.41
C ARG A 155 -53.23 -1.13 -16.05
N ALA A 156 -52.70 -1.05 -14.83
CA ALA A 156 -51.64 -1.91 -14.34
C ALA A 156 -52.01 -3.39 -14.21
N PRO A 157 -53.21 -3.81 -13.75
CA PRO A 157 -53.52 -5.23 -13.57
C PRO A 157 -53.41 -6.09 -14.84
N ILE A 158 -53.61 -5.50 -16.02
CA ILE A 158 -53.47 -6.20 -17.31
C ILE A 158 -52.00 -6.48 -17.60
N ASN A 159 -51.11 -5.50 -17.41
CA ASN A 159 -49.67 -5.64 -17.63
C ASN A 159 -49.01 -6.54 -16.58
N LEU A 160 -49.52 -6.54 -15.34
CA LEU A 160 -48.94 -7.24 -14.20
C LEU A 160 -49.05 -8.77 -14.29
N VAL A 161 -50.17 -9.27 -14.84
CA VAL A 161 -50.41 -10.71 -15.04
C VAL A 161 -49.57 -11.26 -16.19
N GLU A 162 -49.16 -10.40 -17.12
CA GLU A 162 -48.36 -10.74 -18.31
C GLU A 162 -46.87 -10.42 -18.15
N ASN A 163 -46.43 -9.88 -17.01
CA ASN A 163 -45.05 -9.42 -16.84
C ASN A 163 -44.06 -10.60 -16.74
N ALA A 164 -43.55 -10.99 -17.92
CA ALA A 164 -42.65 -12.11 -18.15
C ALA A 164 -41.36 -12.03 -17.31
N LEU A 165 -40.95 -10.82 -16.91
CA LEU A 165 -39.77 -10.60 -16.08
C LEU A 165 -39.97 -11.12 -14.66
N LEU A 166 -41.10 -10.82 -14.01
CA LEU A 166 -41.38 -11.26 -12.64
C LEU A 166 -41.58 -12.78 -12.56
N SER A 167 -42.25 -13.37 -13.55
CA SER A 167 -42.35 -14.83 -13.67
C SER A 167 -40.98 -15.46 -13.90
N GLY A 168 -40.16 -14.87 -14.78
CA GLY A 168 -38.81 -15.36 -15.07
C GLY A 168 -37.86 -15.28 -13.86
N LEU A 169 -37.97 -14.23 -13.03
CA LEU A 169 -37.26 -14.11 -11.75
C LEU A 169 -37.67 -15.21 -10.76
N LYS A 170 -38.97 -15.52 -10.67
CA LYS A 170 -39.48 -16.57 -9.81
C LYS A 170 -39.02 -17.96 -10.27
N GLU A 171 -39.03 -18.23 -11.57
CA GLU A 171 -38.58 -19.51 -12.14
C GLU A 171 -37.06 -19.73 -11.99
N ASN A 172 -36.26 -18.66 -11.97
CA ASN A 172 -34.80 -18.72 -11.82
C ASN A 172 -34.33 -18.35 -10.41
N ALA A 173 -35.24 -18.37 -9.44
CA ALA A 173 -34.99 -17.85 -8.11
C ALA A 173 -33.84 -18.55 -7.39
N ASP A 174 -33.79 -19.88 -7.43
CA ASP A 174 -32.72 -20.66 -6.79
C ASP A 174 -31.32 -20.23 -7.27
N ASN A 175 -31.16 -19.96 -8.58
CA ASN A 175 -29.88 -19.51 -9.12
C ASN A 175 -29.51 -18.09 -8.64
N ILE A 176 -30.50 -17.20 -8.52
CA ILE A 176 -30.29 -15.82 -8.04
C ILE A 176 -29.96 -15.81 -6.55
N LEU A 177 -30.68 -16.60 -5.74
CA LEU A 177 -30.42 -16.73 -4.30
C LEU A 177 -29.01 -17.30 -4.05
N ASN A 178 -28.59 -18.29 -4.85
CA ASN A 178 -27.27 -18.89 -4.74
C ASN A 178 -26.12 -17.96 -5.17
N THR A 179 -26.41 -16.94 -5.99
CA THR A 179 -25.38 -16.03 -6.52
C THR A 179 -24.69 -15.23 -5.40
N ASP A 180 -25.43 -14.81 -4.37
CA ASP A 180 -24.85 -14.11 -3.22
C ASP A 180 -23.89 -15.04 -2.45
N SER A 181 -24.34 -16.25 -2.12
CA SER A 181 -23.47 -17.24 -1.48
C SER A 181 -22.26 -17.61 -2.35
N ASP A 182 -22.42 -17.77 -3.66
CA ASP A 182 -21.33 -18.13 -4.57
C ASP A 182 -20.28 -17.02 -4.68
N ASN A 183 -20.69 -15.74 -4.71
CA ASN A 183 -19.75 -14.64 -4.68
C ASN A 183 -19.00 -14.57 -3.34
N THR A 184 -19.68 -14.73 -2.20
CA THR A 184 -18.99 -14.76 -0.90
C THR A 184 -18.00 -15.92 -0.77
N LEU A 185 -18.30 -17.07 -1.38
CA LEU A 185 -17.40 -18.22 -1.47
C LEU A 185 -16.15 -17.87 -2.28
N ILE A 186 -16.32 -17.34 -3.49
CA ILE A 186 -15.22 -16.97 -4.39
C ILE A 186 -14.34 -15.88 -3.77
N ASP A 187 -14.92 -14.86 -3.15
CA ASP A 187 -14.17 -13.80 -2.47
C ASP A 187 -13.35 -14.36 -1.31
N SER A 188 -13.94 -15.23 -0.50
CA SER A 188 -13.23 -15.87 0.62
C SER A 188 -12.12 -16.81 0.15
N GLN A 189 -12.31 -17.50 -0.98
CA GLN A 189 -11.32 -18.34 -1.63
C GLN A 189 -10.13 -17.51 -2.15
N GLN A 190 -10.40 -16.43 -2.89
CA GLN A 190 -9.36 -15.54 -3.41
C GLN A 190 -8.56 -14.92 -2.26
N LYS A 191 -9.23 -14.44 -1.22
CA LYS A 191 -8.59 -13.88 -0.04
C LYS A 191 -7.66 -14.88 0.66
N TYR A 192 -8.07 -16.15 0.78
CA TYR A 192 -7.19 -17.20 1.30
C TYR A 192 -5.94 -17.34 0.45
N PHE A 193 -6.07 -17.44 -0.87
CA PHE A 193 -4.92 -17.62 -1.75
C PHE A 193 -4.01 -16.39 -1.84
N GLU A 194 -4.54 -15.17 -1.69
CA GLU A 194 -3.73 -13.95 -1.56
C GLU A 194 -2.93 -13.92 -0.26
N ASP A 195 -3.55 -14.26 0.87
CA ASP A 195 -2.88 -14.34 2.15
C ASP A 195 -1.87 -15.51 2.18
N LEU A 196 -2.14 -16.59 1.44
CA LEU A 196 -1.21 -17.69 1.22
C LEU A 196 0.03 -17.23 0.43
N ASN A 197 -0.16 -16.50 -0.69
CA ASN A 197 0.95 -15.96 -1.48
C ASN A 197 1.88 -15.09 -0.62
N LYS A 198 1.33 -14.15 0.16
CA LYS A 198 2.12 -13.30 1.08
C LYS A 198 2.91 -14.12 2.11
N THR A 199 2.32 -15.21 2.61
CA THR A 199 3.00 -16.13 3.53
C THR A 199 4.13 -16.88 2.82
N LEU A 200 3.94 -17.32 1.57
CA LEU A 200 4.96 -17.99 0.77
C LEU A 200 6.10 -17.06 0.36
N GLU A 201 5.83 -15.81 -0.01
CA GLU A 201 6.83 -14.77 -0.27
C GLU A 201 7.73 -14.57 0.96
N LYS A 202 7.13 -14.41 2.15
CA LYS A 202 7.88 -14.24 3.39
C LYS A 202 8.65 -15.51 3.81
N ALA A 203 8.09 -16.69 3.52
CA ALA A 203 8.78 -17.96 3.72
C ALA A 203 9.99 -18.09 2.79
N TYR A 204 9.89 -17.59 1.55
CA TYR A 204 11.00 -17.52 0.60
C TYR A 204 12.09 -16.56 1.08
N ASP A 205 11.75 -15.37 1.59
CA ASP A 205 12.73 -14.44 2.18
C ASP A 205 13.51 -15.10 3.33
N LEU A 206 12.79 -15.81 4.21
CA LEU A 206 13.41 -16.56 5.31
C LEU A 206 14.32 -17.68 4.79
N TRP A 207 13.87 -18.44 3.79
CA TRP A 207 14.68 -19.47 3.15
C TRP A 207 15.94 -18.89 2.51
N LYS A 208 15.85 -17.73 1.84
CA LYS A 208 16.98 -17.05 1.19
C LYS A 208 18.06 -16.64 2.20
N VAL A 209 17.67 -16.14 3.38
CA VAL A 209 18.65 -15.77 4.43
C VAL A 209 19.37 -17.02 4.99
N ILE A 210 18.73 -18.19 4.97
CA ILE A 210 19.28 -19.42 5.54
C ILE A 210 20.08 -20.25 4.51
N GLU A 211 19.49 -20.54 3.34
CA GLU A 211 19.98 -21.45 2.30
C GLU A 211 20.34 -20.74 0.97
N GLY A 212 20.11 -19.43 0.88
CA GLY A 212 20.39 -18.63 -0.32
C GLY A 212 21.88 -18.55 -0.67
N GLU A 213 22.19 -17.92 -1.79
CA GLU A 213 23.58 -17.53 -2.10
C GLU A 213 24.01 -16.50 -1.06
N ASP A 214 25.19 -16.69 -0.44
CA ASP A 214 25.63 -15.95 0.73
C ASP A 214 24.77 -16.11 2.02
N GLY A 215 23.83 -17.05 2.06
CA GLY A 215 23.03 -17.36 3.26
C GLY A 215 23.85 -17.95 4.41
N TYR A 216 23.23 -18.12 5.59
CA TYR A 216 23.90 -18.63 6.79
C TYR A 216 24.61 -19.98 6.57
N ASN A 217 23.97 -20.94 5.90
CA ASN A 217 24.55 -22.26 5.69
C ASN A 217 25.74 -22.25 4.71
N ASP A 218 25.79 -21.29 3.78
CA ASP A 218 26.90 -21.11 2.85
C ASP A 218 28.19 -20.63 3.55
N LYS A 219 28.05 -19.94 4.70
CA LYS A 219 29.20 -19.50 5.53
C LYS A 219 29.96 -20.67 6.17
N GLY A 220 29.40 -21.89 6.12
CA GLY A 220 30.08 -23.13 6.51
C GLY A 220 30.49 -23.20 7.98
N ILE A 221 29.78 -22.49 8.86
CA ILE A 221 30.05 -22.51 10.30
C ILE A 221 29.55 -23.83 10.88
N THR A 222 30.48 -24.68 11.27
CA THR A 222 30.19 -25.99 11.87
C THR A 222 30.90 -26.12 13.21
N LYS A 223 30.46 -27.11 14.01
CA LYS A 223 31.16 -27.49 15.25
C LYS A 223 32.66 -27.73 15.06
N SER A 224 33.05 -28.34 13.94
CA SER A 224 34.46 -28.60 13.62
C SER A 224 35.22 -27.30 13.32
N LYS A 225 34.67 -26.41 12.49
CA LYS A 225 35.31 -25.12 12.19
C LYS A 225 35.54 -24.26 13.46
N LEU A 226 34.58 -24.23 14.40
CA LEU A 226 34.74 -23.47 15.63
C LEU A 226 35.78 -24.08 16.59
N ASN A 227 35.72 -25.39 16.84
CA ASN A 227 36.58 -26.06 17.82
C ASN A 227 37.98 -26.41 17.29
N ASP A 228 38.12 -26.69 16.00
CA ASP A 228 39.34 -27.19 15.39
C ASP A 228 40.13 -26.09 14.67
N GLU A 229 39.47 -25.00 14.24
CA GLU A 229 40.14 -23.89 13.54
C GLU A 229 40.11 -22.58 14.33
N VAL A 230 38.92 -22.04 14.65
CA VAL A 230 38.77 -20.67 15.20
C VAL A 230 39.33 -20.55 16.62
N MET A 231 38.93 -21.45 17.52
CA MET A 231 39.40 -21.42 18.92
C MET A 231 40.90 -21.75 19.07
N PRO A 232 41.44 -22.77 18.38
CA PRO A 232 42.88 -23.02 18.35
C PRO A 232 43.66 -21.86 17.75
N PHE A 233 43.18 -21.23 16.69
CA PHE A 233 43.84 -20.05 16.09
C PHE A 233 44.05 -18.92 17.11
N LEU A 234 43.07 -18.62 17.97
CA LEU A 234 43.24 -17.60 19.01
C LEU A 234 44.28 -18.01 20.07
N ARG A 235 44.33 -19.30 20.44
CA ARG A 235 45.33 -19.84 21.38
C ARG A 235 46.73 -19.79 20.79
N ASP A 236 46.88 -20.28 19.56
CA ASP A 236 48.14 -20.29 18.81
C ASP A 236 48.64 -18.85 18.56
N SER A 237 47.71 -17.90 18.37
CA SER A 237 48.04 -16.48 18.25
C SER A 237 48.65 -15.93 19.53
N LYS A 238 48.12 -16.27 20.71
CA LYS A 238 48.72 -15.87 22.00
C LYS A 238 50.15 -16.40 22.15
N ASP A 239 50.36 -17.66 21.81
CA ASP A 239 51.69 -18.29 21.89
C ASP A 239 52.67 -17.66 20.89
N THR A 240 52.22 -17.40 19.66
CA THR A 240 53.03 -16.71 18.64
C THR A 240 53.37 -15.27 19.07
N TYR A 241 52.41 -14.52 19.59
CA TYR A 241 52.66 -13.15 20.11
C TYR A 241 53.56 -13.15 21.34
N LYS A 242 53.56 -14.22 22.16
CA LYS A 242 54.49 -14.40 23.27
C LYS A 242 55.92 -14.57 22.76
N GLU A 243 56.13 -15.46 21.77
CA GLU A 243 57.44 -15.62 21.14
C GLU A 243 57.93 -14.32 20.48
N ILE A 244 57.03 -13.59 19.79
CA ILE A 244 57.35 -12.29 19.19
C ILE A 244 57.72 -11.26 20.28
N HIS A 245 57.00 -11.22 21.41
CA HIS A 245 57.29 -10.30 22.52
C HIS A 245 58.64 -10.60 23.19
N GLU A 246 58.97 -11.88 23.35
CA GLU A 246 60.28 -12.32 23.85
C GLU A 246 61.40 -11.93 22.87
N ALA A 247 61.21 -12.15 21.57
CA ALA A 247 62.16 -11.73 20.54
C ALA A 247 62.31 -10.20 20.49
N LEU A 248 61.22 -9.46 20.66
CA LEU A 248 61.18 -8.01 20.70
C LEU A 248 62.04 -7.45 21.85
N ILE A 249 61.84 -7.97 23.05
CA ILE A 249 62.55 -7.52 24.26
C ILE A 249 64.00 -7.97 24.26
N LYS A 250 64.30 -9.18 23.78
CA LYS A 250 65.69 -9.66 23.76
C LYS A 250 66.51 -9.00 22.67
N ASN A 251 65.97 -8.87 21.45
CA ASN A 251 66.79 -8.69 20.26
C ASN A 251 66.44 -7.46 19.38
N LEU A 252 65.18 -6.99 19.38
CA LEU A 252 64.72 -6.04 18.34
C LEU A 252 64.47 -4.60 18.82
N LEU A 253 64.07 -4.37 20.07
CA LEU A 253 63.78 -3.01 20.57
C LEU A 253 65.04 -2.13 20.52
N GLY A 254 65.04 -1.03 19.77
CA GLY A 254 66.17 -0.09 19.72
C GLY A 254 67.41 -0.58 18.96
N THR A 255 67.30 -1.68 18.20
CA THR A 255 68.39 -2.20 17.34
C THR A 255 68.26 -1.76 15.88
N GLN A 256 67.25 -0.96 15.55
CA GLN A 256 67.07 -0.37 14.21
C GLN A 256 68.14 0.69 13.93
N GLY A 257 68.98 0.45 12.92
CA GLY A 257 70.04 1.37 12.50
C GLY A 257 71.41 1.12 13.13
N LEU A 258 71.62 -0.03 13.78
CA LEU A 258 72.96 -0.41 14.25
C LEU A 258 73.94 -0.54 13.09
N GLU A 259 75.02 0.24 13.11
CA GLU A 259 76.12 0.10 12.17
C GLU A 259 76.80 -1.28 12.34
N VAL A 260 76.88 -2.04 11.24
CA VAL A 260 77.63 -3.30 11.21
C VAL A 260 79.11 -2.95 11.27
N ILE A 261 79.76 -3.37 12.36
CA ILE A 261 81.20 -3.23 12.50
C ILE A 261 81.84 -4.37 11.71
N GLU A 262 82.42 -4.03 10.57
CA GLU A 262 83.17 -4.96 9.74
C GLU A 262 84.62 -5.06 10.22
N ARG A 263 85.31 -6.11 9.76
CA ARG A 263 86.75 -6.25 10.01
C ARG A 263 87.46 -5.05 9.38
N LEU A 264 88.36 -4.43 10.13
CA LEU A 264 89.22 -3.36 9.63
C LEU A 264 90.16 -3.95 8.56
N GLU A 265 89.79 -3.85 7.29
CA GLU A 265 90.70 -4.06 6.16
C GLU A 265 91.37 -2.71 5.85
N ILE A 266 92.69 -2.68 6.00
CA ILE A 266 93.56 -1.57 5.63
C ILE A 266 94.21 -2.00 4.32
N ASP A 267 93.81 -1.40 3.20
CA ASP A 267 94.41 -1.72 1.89
C ASP A 267 95.66 -0.84 1.70
N ILE A 268 96.83 -1.46 1.77
CA ILE A 268 98.12 -0.76 1.73
C ILE A 268 98.58 -0.54 0.28
N LYS A 269 97.81 -1.03 -0.71
CA LYS A 269 98.17 -0.99 -2.14
C LYS A 269 98.20 0.40 -2.78
N GLU A 270 97.81 1.45 -2.08
CA GLU A 270 97.77 2.83 -2.63
C GLU A 270 98.90 3.75 -2.15
N TYR A 271 99.81 3.29 -1.28
CA TYR A 271 100.88 4.14 -0.73
C TYR A 271 102.27 3.86 -1.34
N GLU A 272 102.34 3.62 -2.66
CA GLU A 272 103.62 3.76 -3.39
C GLU A 272 103.92 5.26 -3.52
N ASP A 273 104.78 5.78 -2.63
CA ASP A 273 105.31 7.14 -2.77
C ASP A 273 106.50 7.12 -3.74
N ASP A 274 106.34 7.71 -4.93
CA ASP A 274 107.39 7.85 -5.95
C ASP A 274 108.18 9.18 -5.81
N THR A 275 107.98 9.93 -4.72
CA THR A 275 108.54 11.28 -4.55
C THR A 275 110.06 11.31 -4.66
N TYR A 276 110.74 10.28 -4.17
CA TYR A 276 112.19 10.08 -4.32
C TYR A 276 112.51 8.82 -5.12
N SER A 277 113.57 8.90 -5.90
CA SER A 277 114.01 7.84 -6.79
C SER A 277 115.52 7.94 -7.05
N ASN A 278 116.08 7.00 -7.81
CA ASN A 278 117.49 7.04 -8.20
C ASN A 278 117.92 8.35 -8.90
N THR A 279 116.99 9.14 -9.45
CA THR A 279 117.26 10.44 -10.08
C THR A 279 116.97 11.65 -9.20
N LYS A 280 116.15 11.52 -8.15
CA LYS A 280 115.81 12.59 -7.20
C LYS A 280 115.99 12.06 -5.78
N LYS A 281 117.18 12.34 -5.21
CA LYS A 281 117.56 11.86 -3.88
C LYS A 281 117.03 12.79 -2.78
N ALA A 282 116.62 12.21 -1.64
CA ALA A 282 116.12 12.95 -0.49
C ALA A 282 117.25 13.69 0.24
N SER A 283 117.02 14.95 0.63
CA SER A 283 117.96 15.70 1.47
C SER A 283 117.77 15.36 2.95
N LEU A 284 118.75 15.72 3.79
CA LEU A 284 118.69 15.52 5.24
C LEU A 284 117.41 16.12 5.86
N ASN A 285 117.03 17.34 5.46
CA ASN A 285 115.83 18.00 5.98
C ASN A 285 114.54 17.32 5.53
N ASP A 286 114.52 16.71 4.34
CA ASP A 286 113.36 15.98 3.84
C ASP A 286 113.12 14.70 4.66
N ILE A 287 114.20 14.00 5.03
CA ILE A 287 114.14 12.80 5.89
C ILE A 287 113.67 13.19 7.29
N ILE A 288 114.16 14.30 7.84
CA ILE A 288 113.75 14.79 9.17
C ILE A 288 112.28 15.22 9.17
N ASP A 289 111.81 15.93 8.13
CA ASP A 289 110.41 16.36 8.01
C ASP A 289 109.46 15.17 7.84
N ALA A 290 109.84 14.17 7.03
CA ALA A 290 109.11 12.91 6.92
C ALA A 290 109.08 12.19 8.28
N TRP A 291 110.21 12.09 8.96
CA TRP A 291 110.31 11.46 10.29
C TRP A 291 109.39 12.15 11.31
N GLU A 292 109.39 13.49 11.37
CA GLU A 292 108.56 14.24 12.31
C GLU A 292 107.06 14.05 12.05
N LYS A 293 106.67 13.98 10.77
CA LYS A 293 105.27 13.73 10.39
C LYS A 293 104.85 12.32 10.76
N THR A 294 105.66 11.32 10.43
CA THR A 294 105.41 9.92 10.79
C THR A 294 105.31 9.76 12.32
N ALA A 295 106.21 10.37 13.09
CA ALA A 295 106.17 10.33 14.55
C ALA A 295 104.91 11.00 15.13
N LYS A 296 104.50 12.16 14.63
CA LYS A 296 103.25 12.84 15.04
C LYS A 296 102.00 12.00 14.73
N LYS A 297 101.98 11.35 13.56
CA LYS A 297 100.87 10.45 13.18
C LYS A 297 100.87 9.17 14.01
N TYR A 298 102.04 8.62 14.33
CA TYR A 298 102.18 7.50 15.26
C TYR A 298 101.66 7.84 16.67
N ASP A 299 102.00 9.01 17.21
CA ASP A 299 101.48 9.46 18.50
C ASP A 299 99.94 9.59 18.47
N THR A 300 99.39 10.10 17.36
CA THR A 300 97.93 10.17 17.15
C THR A 300 97.30 8.77 17.08
N TYR A 301 97.93 7.82 16.40
CA TYR A 301 97.49 6.42 16.34
C TYR A 301 97.47 5.78 17.73
N ILE A 302 98.53 5.94 18.54
CA ILE A 302 98.61 5.41 19.91
C ILE A 302 97.55 6.03 20.82
N GLU A 303 97.30 7.34 20.69
CA GLU A 303 96.23 8.01 21.44
C GLU A 303 94.86 7.38 21.14
N LYS A 304 94.53 7.19 19.85
CA LYS A 304 93.25 6.57 19.43
C LYS A 304 93.17 5.08 19.79
N LYS A 305 94.28 4.34 19.73
CA LYS A 305 94.37 2.95 20.22
C LYS A 305 94.13 2.89 21.73
N GLY A 306 94.68 3.86 22.48
CA GLY A 306 94.47 4.03 23.92
C GLY A 306 93.01 4.31 24.29
N GLU A 307 92.34 5.20 23.55
CA GLU A 307 90.90 5.49 23.74
C GLU A 307 90.03 4.23 23.61
N LEU A 308 90.30 3.39 22.60
CA LEU A 308 89.61 2.11 22.41
C LEU A 308 89.92 1.12 23.54
N LYS A 309 91.18 1.04 23.97
CA LYS A 309 91.59 0.18 25.08
C LYS A 309 90.90 0.55 26.39
N SER A 310 90.85 1.84 26.73
CA SER A 310 90.13 2.34 27.90
C SER A 310 88.64 2.00 27.83
N TYR A 311 88.03 2.12 26.65
CA TYR A 311 86.63 1.79 26.45
C TYR A 311 86.33 0.30 26.70
N PHE A 312 87.06 -0.62 26.07
CA PHE A 312 86.85 -2.06 26.25
C PHE A 312 87.19 -2.55 27.67
N THR A 313 88.11 -1.87 28.36
CA THR A 313 88.45 -2.17 29.76
C THR A 313 87.32 -1.77 30.71
N GLN A 314 86.68 -0.62 30.46
CA GLN A 314 85.53 -0.15 31.25
C GLN A 314 84.25 -0.93 30.95
N ASN A 315 84.13 -1.51 29.75
CA ASN A 315 82.94 -2.22 29.28
C ASN A 315 83.29 -3.62 28.72
N PRO A 316 83.69 -4.59 29.56
CA PRO A 316 84.05 -5.92 29.10
C PRO A 316 82.81 -6.76 28.74
N TYR A 317 82.89 -7.53 27.64
CA TYR A 317 81.88 -8.53 27.29
C TYR A 317 82.05 -9.81 28.10
N GLN A 318 81.02 -10.21 28.86
CA GLN A 318 80.98 -11.47 29.60
C GLN A 318 80.13 -12.52 28.85
N GLU A 319 80.81 -13.47 28.23
CA GLU A 319 80.20 -14.55 27.45
C GLU A 319 79.36 -15.48 28.35
N GLY A 320 78.11 -15.72 27.97
CA GLY A 320 77.16 -16.58 28.71
C GLY A 320 76.31 -15.87 29.77
N THR A 321 76.66 -14.66 30.19
CA THR A 321 75.86 -13.87 31.16
C THR A 321 75.20 -12.65 30.52
N MET A 322 75.89 -11.96 29.61
CA MET A 322 75.37 -10.78 28.91
C MET A 322 74.78 -11.14 27.55
N ASN A 323 73.64 -10.54 27.21
CA ASN A 323 73.04 -10.70 25.89
C ASN A 323 73.93 -10.05 24.81
N PRO A 324 74.33 -10.80 23.76
CA PRO A 324 75.25 -10.31 22.73
C PRO A 324 74.72 -9.08 21.95
N ILE A 325 73.43 -9.04 21.66
CA ILE A 325 72.79 -7.98 20.86
C ILE A 325 72.67 -6.70 21.66
N ARG A 326 72.29 -6.81 22.94
CA ARG A 326 72.21 -5.65 23.85
C ARG A 326 73.58 -5.05 24.14
N TYR A 327 74.61 -5.89 24.26
CA TYR A 327 75.99 -5.42 24.34
C TYR A 327 76.40 -4.67 23.08
N TRP A 328 76.06 -5.17 21.89
CA TRP A 328 76.30 -4.47 20.62
C TRP A 328 75.57 -3.12 20.55
N GLN A 329 74.30 -3.07 20.95
CA GLN A 329 73.54 -1.82 20.99
C GLN A 329 74.17 -0.79 21.93
N ARG A 330 74.55 -1.21 23.14
CA ARG A 330 75.26 -0.33 24.08
C ARG A 330 76.56 0.21 23.48
N CYS A 331 77.34 -0.65 22.80
CA CYS A 331 78.55 -0.22 22.09
C CYS A 331 78.26 0.86 21.03
N HIS A 332 77.16 0.71 20.30
CA HIS A 332 76.75 1.70 19.32
C HIS A 332 76.31 3.03 19.97
N ASP A 333 75.44 2.97 20.99
CA ASP A 333 74.91 4.14 21.71
C ASP A 333 76.02 4.94 22.43
N ASP A 334 77.05 4.25 22.94
CA ASP A 334 78.23 4.86 23.55
C ASP A 334 79.21 5.48 22.51
N GLY A 335 78.87 5.42 21.22
CA GLY A 335 79.62 6.04 20.12
C GLY A 335 80.88 5.27 19.67
N LEU A 336 80.96 3.98 19.98
CA LEU A 336 82.11 3.14 19.58
C LEU A 336 82.36 3.07 18.07
N PRO A 337 81.35 3.00 17.17
CA PRO A 337 81.59 2.96 15.72
C PRO A 337 82.41 4.16 15.23
N LYS A 338 82.10 5.36 15.75
CA LYS A 338 82.86 6.58 15.46
C LYS A 338 84.30 6.50 15.99
N LYS A 339 84.52 5.94 17.17
CA LYS A 339 85.87 5.72 17.74
C LYS A 339 86.68 4.73 16.90
N ILE A 340 86.06 3.65 16.43
CA ILE A 340 86.69 2.66 15.54
C ILE A 340 87.04 3.30 14.19
N LYS A 341 86.16 4.12 13.61
CA LYS A 341 86.45 4.85 12.36
C LYS A 341 87.62 5.83 12.52
N ASN A 342 87.65 6.59 13.62
CA ASN A 342 88.75 7.50 13.92
C ASN A 342 90.08 6.75 14.09
N PHE A 343 90.05 5.58 14.75
CA PHE A 343 91.22 4.71 14.86
C PHE A 343 91.68 4.19 13.50
N LYS A 344 90.75 3.77 12.63
CA LYS A 344 91.07 3.34 11.26
C LYS A 344 91.81 4.43 10.48
N THR A 345 91.25 5.64 10.46
CA THR A 345 91.86 6.78 9.75
C THR A 345 93.23 7.14 10.33
N ALA A 346 93.39 7.10 11.66
CA ALA A 346 94.69 7.35 12.29
C ALA A 346 95.73 6.28 11.92
N ALA A 347 95.31 5.01 11.76
CA ALA A 347 96.17 3.93 11.29
C ALA A 347 96.56 4.11 9.81
N GLU A 348 95.60 4.43 8.93
CA GLU A 348 95.86 4.72 7.51
C GLU A 348 96.83 5.90 7.33
N ASP A 349 96.57 7.02 8.01
CA ASP A 349 97.43 8.22 7.99
C ASP A 349 98.87 7.92 8.47
N MET A 350 99.03 7.08 9.49
CA MET A 350 100.33 6.68 10.02
C MET A 350 101.09 5.83 9.00
N LEU A 351 100.42 4.85 8.38
CA LEU A 351 101.02 3.96 7.39
C LEU A 351 101.41 4.72 6.12
N GLU A 352 100.57 5.68 5.67
CA GLU A 352 100.88 6.56 4.54
C GLU A 352 102.19 7.32 4.78
N GLU A 353 102.30 8.06 5.89
CA GLU A 353 103.49 8.85 6.18
C GLU A 353 104.72 7.98 6.45
N TYR A 354 104.52 6.75 6.95
CA TYR A 354 105.62 5.80 7.12
C TYR A 354 106.19 5.33 5.77
N CYS A 355 105.35 5.03 4.78
CA CYS A 355 105.82 4.67 3.44
C CYS A 355 106.64 5.82 2.80
N LYS A 356 106.24 7.08 3.03
CA LYS A 356 107.01 8.27 2.57
C LYS A 356 108.38 8.35 3.25
N LEU A 357 108.44 8.05 4.55
CA LEU A 357 109.70 8.00 5.31
C LEU A 357 110.62 6.88 4.82
N GLU A 358 110.09 5.68 4.60
CA GLU A 358 110.85 4.53 4.07
C GLU A 358 111.40 4.85 2.66
N ASN A 359 110.59 5.46 1.79
CA ASN A 359 111.02 5.91 0.46
C ASN A 359 112.13 6.97 0.54
N ALA A 360 111.97 8.00 1.39
CA ALA A 360 112.98 9.03 1.59
C ALA A 360 114.29 8.46 2.14
N TRP A 361 114.22 7.47 3.04
CA TRP A 361 115.39 6.80 3.61
C TRP A 361 116.12 5.91 2.60
N ALA A 362 115.36 5.15 1.79
CA ALA A 362 115.90 4.27 0.76
C ALA A 362 116.63 5.05 -0.34
N PHE A 363 116.12 6.23 -0.74
CA PHE A 363 116.69 7.10 -1.77
C PHE A 363 117.38 8.35 -1.23
N ARG A 364 118.06 8.25 -0.08
CA ARG A 364 118.86 9.34 0.51
C ARG A 364 120.04 9.79 -0.36
N ALA A 365 120.38 11.08 -0.30
CA ALA A 365 121.54 11.62 -1.01
C ALA A 365 122.87 11.09 -0.45
N ASP A 366 123.89 10.92 -1.31
CA ASP A 366 125.17 10.28 -0.94
C ASP A 366 126.00 11.12 0.05
N ASP A 367 125.66 12.40 0.21
CA ASP A 367 126.29 13.37 1.11
C ASP A 367 125.60 13.46 2.49
N VAL A 368 124.52 12.70 2.72
CA VAL A 368 123.84 12.65 4.02
C VAL A 368 124.64 11.77 5.00
N ASP A 369 125.15 12.38 6.08
CA ASP A 369 125.83 11.65 7.15
C ASP A 369 124.81 11.01 8.10
N VAL A 370 124.67 9.69 7.99
CA VAL A 370 123.75 8.88 8.80
C VAL A 370 124.10 8.86 10.29
N ASN A 371 125.35 9.20 10.67
CA ASN A 371 125.78 9.30 12.06
C ASN A 371 125.59 10.72 12.63
N GLN A 372 125.05 11.66 11.85
CA GLN A 372 124.78 13.02 12.31
C GLN A 372 123.79 12.99 13.48
N MET A 373 124.14 13.68 14.56
CA MET A 373 123.25 13.86 15.71
C MET A 373 122.07 14.76 15.30
N VAL A 374 120.86 14.27 15.50
CA VAL A 374 119.62 14.99 15.24
C VAL A 374 118.83 15.03 16.54
N GLU A 375 118.25 16.20 16.81
CA GLU A 375 117.36 16.40 17.95
C GLU A 375 115.94 16.03 17.51
N VAL A 376 115.39 15.04 18.20
CA VAL A 376 114.21 14.31 17.75
C VAL A 376 113.27 14.07 18.93
N THR A 377 111.99 14.41 18.79
CA THR A 377 111.01 14.33 19.89
C THR A 377 109.90 13.32 19.55
N ILE A 378 109.77 12.26 20.37
CA ILE A 378 108.66 11.27 20.33
C ILE A 378 107.86 11.39 21.63
N LYS A 379 106.57 11.73 21.59
CA LYS A 379 105.80 11.99 22.83
C LYS A 379 105.24 10.72 23.47
N SER A 380 105.12 9.63 22.74
CA SER A 380 104.43 8.40 23.18
C SER A 380 105.13 7.55 24.27
N GLN A 381 106.32 7.92 24.76
CA GLN A 381 107.07 7.14 25.77
C GLN A 381 107.69 7.94 26.94
N ASP A 382 107.24 9.16 27.24
CA ASP A 382 107.80 9.96 28.36
C ASP A 382 109.34 10.16 28.29
N TYR A 383 109.91 10.27 27.09
CA TYR A 383 111.33 10.66 26.91
C TYR A 383 111.44 12.16 26.59
N GLU A 384 112.24 12.89 27.36
CA GLU A 384 112.73 14.23 27.01
C GLU A 384 113.67 14.15 25.79
N ASP A 385 113.77 15.25 25.03
CA ASP A 385 114.49 15.40 23.75
C ASP A 385 115.70 14.46 23.62
N ILE A 386 115.59 13.47 22.73
CA ILE A 386 116.65 12.48 22.56
C ILE A 386 117.55 12.96 21.43
N ASN A 387 118.81 13.25 21.78
CA ASN A 387 119.86 13.55 20.81
C ASN A 387 120.51 12.22 20.39
N MET A 388 120.12 11.70 19.24
CA MET A 388 120.60 10.42 18.70
C MET A 388 121.07 10.58 17.25
N SER A 389 121.82 9.61 16.73
CA SER A 389 122.20 9.65 15.32
C SER A 389 120.95 9.51 14.42
N LEU A 390 120.97 10.11 13.24
CA LEU A 390 119.89 10.01 12.26
C LEU A 390 119.52 8.54 11.96
N GLN A 391 120.51 7.65 11.90
CA GLN A 391 120.30 6.21 11.74
C GLN A 391 119.61 5.57 12.94
N GLU A 392 120.01 5.90 14.17
CA GLU A 392 119.32 5.41 15.37
C GLU A 392 117.88 5.96 15.46
N ALA A 393 117.63 7.19 15.01
CA ALA A 393 116.31 7.82 14.97
C ALA A 393 115.38 7.14 13.95
N TYR A 394 115.89 6.87 12.75
CA TYR A 394 115.18 6.08 11.75
C TYR A 394 114.94 4.66 12.26
N ASP A 395 115.99 3.94 12.69
CA ASP A 395 115.88 2.55 13.16
C ASP A 395 114.95 2.40 14.37
N THR A 396 114.80 3.44 15.20
CA THR A 396 113.88 3.44 16.35
C THR A 396 112.42 3.62 15.91
N LEU A 397 112.14 4.60 15.05
CA LEU A 397 110.79 4.81 14.53
C LEU A 397 110.37 3.68 13.58
N ASP A 398 111.29 3.22 12.73
CA ASP A 398 111.14 2.04 11.87
C ASP A 398 110.81 0.83 12.73
N ARG A 399 111.55 0.52 13.80
CA ARG A 399 111.18 -0.60 14.69
C ARG A 399 109.79 -0.45 15.33
N MET A 400 109.44 0.77 15.77
CA MET A 400 108.15 1.06 16.42
C MET A 400 106.96 0.98 15.47
N VAL A 401 107.14 1.41 14.23
CA VAL A 401 106.09 1.40 13.19
C VAL A 401 106.10 0.08 12.43
N SER A 402 107.26 -0.49 12.09
CA SER A 402 107.44 -1.80 11.44
C SER A 402 106.77 -2.93 12.22
N ASP A 403 106.85 -2.96 13.55
CA ASP A 403 106.17 -3.98 14.35
C ASP A 403 104.63 -3.93 14.19
N GLU A 404 104.06 -2.72 14.06
CA GLU A 404 102.63 -2.50 13.83
C GLU A 404 102.27 -2.65 12.33
N TYR A 405 103.16 -2.23 11.42
CA TYR A 405 103.05 -2.34 9.96
C TYR A 405 103.07 -3.82 9.51
N ASP A 406 104.01 -4.63 10.03
CA ASP A 406 104.06 -6.08 9.80
C ASP A 406 102.81 -6.77 10.37
N ALA A 407 102.31 -6.32 11.52
CA ALA A 407 101.06 -6.82 12.08
C ALA A 407 99.86 -6.53 11.18
N CYS A 408 99.85 -5.41 10.44
CA CYS A 408 98.85 -5.05 9.45
C CYS A 408 99.04 -5.78 8.08
N ILE A 409 100.27 -5.94 7.58
CA ILE A 409 100.60 -6.53 6.26
C ILE A 409 100.55 -8.06 6.28
N LYS A 410 101.22 -8.73 7.23
CA LYS A 410 101.37 -10.19 7.25
C LYS A 410 100.09 -10.92 7.70
N ASN A 411 99.15 -10.23 8.34
CA ASN A 411 97.95 -10.84 8.93
C ASN A 411 96.65 -10.60 8.13
N GLY A 412 96.75 -10.32 6.83
CA GLY A 412 95.62 -10.47 5.90
C GLY A 412 95.01 -11.89 5.86
N ARG A 413 95.58 -12.87 6.58
CA ARG A 413 94.95 -14.17 6.89
C ARG A 413 95.30 -14.63 8.32
N SER A 414 94.34 -14.46 9.24
CA SER A 414 94.15 -15.23 10.47
C SER A 414 95.39 -15.63 11.29
N GLN A 415 95.77 -14.84 12.30
CA GLN A 415 96.01 -15.33 13.67
C GLN A 415 96.21 -14.16 14.63
N SER A 416 95.75 -14.34 15.87
CA SER A 416 95.66 -13.34 16.92
C SER A 416 96.96 -12.58 17.17
N THR A 417 96.96 -11.26 16.94
CA THR A 417 97.83 -10.36 17.69
C THR A 417 97.50 -10.54 19.18
N ASN A 418 98.51 -10.51 20.06
CA ASN A 418 98.28 -10.69 21.50
C ASN A 418 97.64 -9.45 22.15
N ASP A 419 97.29 -8.42 21.37
CA ASP A 419 96.73 -7.16 21.82
C ASP A 419 95.27 -7.33 22.30
N SER A 420 94.99 -6.67 23.42
CA SER A 420 93.69 -6.67 24.11
C SER A 420 92.57 -6.01 23.32
N VAL A 421 92.91 -5.00 22.49
CA VAL A 421 91.96 -4.23 21.68
C VAL A 421 91.46 -5.06 20.51
N ASP A 422 92.37 -5.69 19.75
CA ASP A 422 92.04 -6.53 18.58
C ASP A 422 91.16 -7.72 18.97
N LYS A 423 91.50 -8.42 20.06
CA LYS A 423 90.68 -9.53 20.58
C LYS A 423 89.26 -9.10 20.96
N SER A 424 89.10 -7.88 21.45
CA SER A 424 87.80 -7.33 21.85
C SER A 424 86.98 -6.90 20.61
N LEU A 425 87.65 -6.36 19.59
CA LEU A 425 87.04 -6.00 18.32
C LEU A 425 86.64 -7.23 17.50
N ASP A 426 87.49 -8.26 17.39
CA ASP A 426 87.17 -9.53 16.72
C ASP A 426 85.95 -10.22 17.37
N LYS A 427 85.85 -10.17 18.71
CA LYS A 427 84.67 -10.66 19.44
C LYS A 427 83.41 -9.88 19.08
N LEU A 428 83.49 -8.56 18.99
CA LEU A 428 82.37 -7.71 18.59
C LEU A 428 81.94 -7.97 17.14
N VAL A 429 82.89 -8.09 16.20
CA VAL A 429 82.64 -8.46 14.80
C VAL A 429 81.96 -9.84 14.71
N ALA A 430 82.43 -10.82 15.49
CA ALA A 430 81.83 -12.15 15.55
C ALA A 430 80.41 -12.15 16.17
N ILE A 431 80.11 -11.21 17.06
CA ILE A 431 78.75 -10.99 17.59
C ILE A 431 77.87 -10.36 16.50
N CYS A 432 78.33 -9.29 15.84
CA CYS A 432 77.62 -8.65 14.73
C CYS A 432 77.26 -9.65 13.63
N ALA A 433 78.22 -10.48 13.21
CA ALA A 433 78.03 -11.48 12.16
C ALA A 433 77.01 -12.58 12.55
N ARG A 434 77.06 -13.08 13.80
CA ARG A 434 76.14 -14.14 14.26
C ARG A 434 74.72 -13.62 14.56
N CYS A 435 74.58 -12.33 14.84
CA CYS A 435 73.31 -11.75 15.29
C CYS A 435 72.60 -10.89 14.25
N LYS A 436 73.21 -10.65 13.06
CA LYS A 436 72.66 -9.81 11.99
C LYS A 436 71.24 -10.20 11.56
N ASP A 437 70.95 -11.49 11.46
CA ASP A 437 69.63 -11.97 11.04
C ASP A 437 68.60 -11.91 12.17
N LYS A 438 69.04 -11.68 13.41
CA LYS A 438 68.19 -11.63 14.61
C LYS A 438 67.76 -10.21 15.01
N ILE A 439 68.29 -9.19 14.34
CA ILE A 439 67.97 -7.77 14.57
C ILE A 439 67.00 -7.20 13.53
N ASN A 440 66.61 -7.99 12.52
CA ASN A 440 65.66 -7.60 11.50
C ASN A 440 64.40 -8.49 11.57
N PRO A 441 63.19 -7.92 11.76
CA PRO A 441 61.94 -8.68 11.83
C PRO A 441 61.60 -9.45 10.54
N ASP A 442 62.14 -9.04 9.39
CA ASP A 442 61.93 -9.72 8.10
C ASP A 442 62.81 -10.97 7.92
N THR A 443 63.85 -11.14 8.75
CA THR A 443 64.77 -12.30 8.70
C THR A 443 64.69 -13.18 9.93
N TYR A 444 64.17 -12.66 11.06
CA TYR A 444 64.05 -13.42 12.30
C TYR A 444 63.01 -14.54 12.17
N GLN A 445 63.47 -15.79 12.27
CA GLN A 445 62.61 -16.97 12.19
C GLN A 445 62.06 -17.36 13.57
N LEU A 446 60.74 -17.52 13.66
CA LEU A 446 60.04 -18.05 14.82
C LEU A 446 60.10 -19.59 14.86
N SER A 447 59.63 -20.20 15.96
CA SER A 447 59.58 -21.67 16.10
C SER A 447 58.74 -22.34 15.01
N SER A 448 57.77 -21.61 14.46
CA SER A 448 56.90 -22.00 13.35
C SER A 448 57.56 -22.00 11.97
N GLY A 449 58.81 -21.52 11.85
CA GLY A 449 59.52 -21.38 10.57
C GLY A 449 59.07 -20.20 9.70
N LYS A 450 58.23 -19.31 10.24
CA LYS A 450 57.84 -18.04 9.63
C LYS A 450 58.65 -16.89 10.20
N THR A 451 58.80 -15.83 9.40
CA THR A 451 59.37 -14.56 9.87
C THR A 451 58.37 -13.81 10.75
N ILE A 452 58.86 -12.94 11.64
CA ILE A 452 57.99 -12.12 12.52
C ILE A 452 57.02 -11.26 11.70
N ALA A 453 57.51 -10.59 10.65
CA ALA A 453 56.68 -9.74 9.80
C ALA A 453 55.56 -10.53 9.10
N GLN A 454 55.84 -11.74 8.60
CA GLN A 454 54.84 -12.61 7.98
C GLN A 454 53.83 -13.13 9.01
N ALA A 455 54.28 -13.57 10.19
CA ALA A 455 53.40 -14.10 11.22
C ALA A 455 52.38 -13.06 11.71
N VAL A 456 52.80 -11.82 11.92
CA VAL A 456 51.91 -10.72 12.33
C VAL A 456 50.84 -10.45 11.28
N LYS A 457 51.23 -10.36 10.00
CA LYS A 457 50.31 -10.10 8.89
C LYS A 457 49.32 -11.24 8.67
N ASP A 458 49.78 -12.49 8.75
CA ASP A 458 48.94 -13.68 8.61
C ASP A 458 47.87 -13.75 9.72
N ILE A 459 48.26 -13.47 10.97
CA ILE A 459 47.33 -13.45 12.11
C ILE A 459 46.29 -12.34 11.92
N SER A 460 46.71 -11.13 11.55
CA SER A 460 45.78 -10.02 11.33
C SER A 460 44.76 -10.32 10.21
N ASN A 461 45.22 -10.83 9.06
CA ASN A 461 44.34 -11.18 7.95
C ASN A 461 43.34 -12.27 8.31
N LYS A 462 43.80 -13.35 8.96
CA LYS A 462 42.93 -14.46 9.38
C LYS A 462 41.94 -14.04 10.47
N ALA A 463 42.36 -13.23 11.44
CA ALA A 463 41.47 -12.69 12.46
C ALA A 463 40.36 -11.82 11.84
N ASN A 464 40.70 -11.00 10.83
CA ASN A 464 39.70 -10.21 10.09
C ASN A 464 38.74 -11.08 9.27
N SER A 465 39.23 -12.16 8.63
CA SER A 465 38.36 -13.09 7.89
C SER A 465 37.37 -13.79 8.81
N TYR A 466 37.86 -14.41 9.89
CA TYR A 466 37.00 -15.11 10.84
C TYR A 466 36.02 -14.18 11.55
N TYR A 467 36.44 -12.94 11.87
CA TYR A 467 35.52 -11.95 12.44
C TYR A 467 34.36 -11.63 11.48
N ARG A 468 34.65 -11.36 10.20
CA ARG A 468 33.61 -11.06 9.20
C ARG A 468 32.67 -12.25 8.99
N GLU A 469 33.21 -13.44 8.82
CA GLU A 469 32.40 -14.66 8.65
C GLU A 469 31.45 -14.90 9.84
N LEU A 470 31.91 -14.66 11.07
CA LEU A 470 31.10 -14.79 12.28
C LEU A 470 30.07 -13.65 12.41
N ASP A 471 30.44 -12.41 12.07
CA ASP A 471 29.55 -11.25 12.15
C ASP A 471 28.42 -11.32 11.11
N ASP A 472 28.76 -11.68 9.87
CA ASP A 472 27.78 -11.92 8.80
C ASP A 472 26.82 -13.05 9.19
N ALA A 473 27.34 -14.13 9.80
CA ALA A 473 26.51 -15.24 10.25
C ALA A 473 25.57 -14.88 11.41
N VAL A 474 26.05 -14.12 12.40
CA VAL A 474 25.21 -13.61 13.50
C VAL A 474 24.13 -12.66 12.95
N THR A 475 24.49 -11.82 11.98
CA THR A 475 23.54 -10.92 11.30
C THR A 475 22.47 -11.73 10.56
N ALA A 476 22.86 -12.70 9.73
CA ALA A 476 21.93 -13.56 9.00
C ALA A 476 20.99 -14.34 9.95
N LEU A 477 21.50 -14.86 11.07
CA LEU A 477 20.68 -15.52 12.08
C LEU A 477 19.69 -14.56 12.76
N THR A 478 20.13 -13.33 13.04
CA THR A 478 19.26 -12.29 13.63
C THR A 478 18.15 -11.90 12.67
N ASP A 479 18.45 -11.75 11.38
CA ASP A 479 17.46 -11.47 10.34
C ASP A 479 16.49 -12.65 10.17
N ALA A 480 17.00 -13.88 10.15
CA ALA A 480 16.17 -15.08 10.09
C ALA A 480 15.20 -15.19 11.29
N LYS A 481 15.64 -14.81 12.49
CA LYS A 481 14.78 -14.74 13.68
C LYS A 481 13.63 -13.74 13.50
N ASN A 482 13.95 -12.54 13.03
CA ASN A 482 12.94 -11.50 12.81
C ASN A 482 11.93 -11.92 11.75
N LEU A 483 12.41 -12.44 10.61
CA LEU A 483 11.56 -12.94 9.52
C LEU A 483 10.67 -14.13 9.97
N ALA A 484 11.18 -15.03 10.82
CA ALA A 484 10.39 -16.14 11.35
C ALA A 484 9.24 -15.68 12.27
N ASN A 485 9.45 -14.61 13.06
CA ASN A 485 8.39 -14.02 13.88
C ASN A 485 7.32 -13.32 13.03
N ASP A 486 7.74 -12.59 11.99
CA ASP A 486 6.81 -11.96 11.05
C ASP A 486 5.99 -13.01 10.28
N LEU A 487 6.64 -14.11 9.88
CA LEU A 487 6.00 -15.23 9.19
C LEU A 487 4.87 -15.84 10.02
N TRP A 488 5.00 -15.93 11.35
CA TRP A 488 3.92 -16.43 12.21
C TRP A 488 2.65 -15.60 12.08
N ASN A 489 2.78 -14.27 12.13
CA ASN A 489 1.63 -13.36 12.06
C ASN A 489 0.88 -13.54 10.73
N LEU A 490 1.62 -13.77 9.64
CA LEU A 490 1.05 -14.05 8.32
C LEU A 490 0.40 -15.45 8.28
N ILE A 491 1.04 -16.48 8.83
CA ILE A 491 0.47 -17.83 8.92
C ILE A 491 -0.84 -17.81 9.71
N GLU A 492 -0.90 -17.13 10.85
CA GLU A 492 -2.12 -17.01 11.67
C GLU A 492 -3.24 -16.35 10.88
N LYS A 493 -2.92 -15.29 10.11
CA LYS A 493 -3.86 -14.62 9.22
C LYS A 493 -4.35 -15.57 8.10
N THR A 494 -3.45 -16.28 7.43
CA THR A 494 -3.78 -17.26 6.38
C THR A 494 -4.68 -18.37 6.92
N LYS A 495 -4.41 -18.89 8.13
CA LYS A 495 -5.30 -19.86 8.80
C LYS A 495 -6.66 -19.27 9.10
N GLY A 496 -6.73 -18.02 9.57
CA GLY A 496 -7.99 -17.31 9.78
C GLY A 496 -8.81 -17.20 8.48
N SER A 497 -8.19 -16.78 7.38
CA SER A 497 -8.86 -16.74 6.07
C SER A 497 -9.31 -18.12 5.60
N PHE A 498 -8.52 -19.17 5.82
CA PHE A 498 -8.87 -20.54 5.49
C PHE A 498 -10.11 -21.02 6.26
N THR A 499 -10.16 -20.81 7.58
CA THR A 499 -11.33 -21.21 8.39
C THR A 499 -12.60 -20.50 7.97
N THR A 500 -12.49 -19.24 7.52
CA THR A 500 -13.63 -18.48 6.99
C THR A 500 -14.12 -19.08 5.68
N TRP A 501 -13.20 -19.36 4.74
CA TRP A 501 -13.52 -20.02 3.48
C TRP A 501 -14.13 -21.41 3.70
N GLU A 502 -13.53 -22.25 4.55
CA GLU A 502 -14.05 -23.56 4.92
C GLU A 502 -15.47 -23.47 5.51
N SER A 503 -15.70 -22.54 6.44
CA SER A 503 -17.02 -22.34 7.05
C SER A 503 -18.06 -21.95 6.01
N ASN A 504 -17.70 -21.09 5.05
CA ASN A 504 -18.60 -20.69 3.97
C ASN A 504 -18.92 -21.89 3.05
N VAL A 505 -17.90 -22.68 2.67
CA VAL A 505 -18.05 -23.87 1.82
C VAL A 505 -18.93 -24.94 2.49
N ASN A 506 -18.76 -25.15 3.80
CA ASN A 506 -19.55 -26.12 4.55
C ASN A 506 -20.98 -25.61 4.85
N GLY A 507 -21.17 -24.29 4.92
CA GLY A 507 -22.47 -23.66 5.13
C GLY A 507 -23.33 -23.57 3.86
N SER A 508 -22.76 -23.85 2.68
CA SER A 508 -23.41 -23.73 1.38
C SER A 508 -23.52 -25.08 0.64
N SER A 509 -24.63 -25.27 -0.08
CA SER A 509 -24.91 -26.44 -0.91
C SER A 509 -24.93 -26.11 -2.41
N THR A 510 -24.23 -25.05 -2.81
CA THR A 510 -24.20 -24.60 -4.20
C THR A 510 -23.21 -25.40 -5.05
N PRO A 511 -23.37 -25.41 -6.38
CA PRO A 511 -22.40 -26.07 -7.27
C PRO A 511 -20.96 -25.52 -7.13
N VAL A 512 -20.78 -24.23 -6.80
CA VAL A 512 -19.45 -23.64 -6.54
C VAL A 512 -18.87 -24.19 -5.23
N ALA A 513 -19.71 -24.34 -4.19
CA ALA A 513 -19.29 -24.96 -2.95
C ALA A 513 -18.88 -26.42 -3.18
N ASP A 514 -19.63 -27.17 -3.98
CA ASP A 514 -19.34 -28.57 -4.32
C ASP A 514 -17.95 -28.71 -4.98
N ASP A 515 -17.65 -27.89 -6.01
CA ASP A 515 -16.34 -27.88 -6.67
C ASP A 515 -15.20 -27.42 -5.72
N SER A 516 -15.51 -26.57 -4.72
CA SER A 516 -14.53 -26.07 -3.74
C SER A 516 -14.20 -27.06 -2.62
N ARG A 517 -15.08 -28.03 -2.32
CA ARG A 517 -14.88 -28.95 -1.18
C ARG A 517 -13.66 -29.85 -1.35
N GLU A 518 -13.39 -30.34 -2.55
CA GLU A 518 -12.21 -31.17 -2.83
C GLU A 518 -10.91 -30.40 -2.52
N GLN A 519 -10.85 -29.13 -2.94
CA GLN A 519 -9.72 -28.24 -2.67
C GLN A 519 -9.56 -27.90 -1.19
N VAL A 520 -10.65 -27.65 -0.46
CA VAL A 520 -10.60 -27.42 0.99
C VAL A 520 -10.01 -28.63 1.71
N GLU A 521 -10.33 -29.85 1.29
CA GLU A 521 -9.76 -31.07 1.87
C GLU A 521 -8.26 -31.25 1.53
N GLU A 522 -7.83 -30.90 0.32
CA GLU A 522 -6.40 -30.87 -0.04
C GLU A 522 -5.62 -29.85 0.80
N GLU A 523 -6.16 -28.63 0.95
CA GLU A 523 -5.54 -27.53 1.70
C GLU A 523 -5.48 -27.80 3.21
N LYS A 524 -6.44 -28.54 3.78
CA LYS A 524 -6.35 -29.05 5.18
C LYS A 524 -5.11 -29.93 5.38
N GLY A 525 -4.72 -30.68 4.34
CA GLY A 525 -3.55 -31.54 4.34
C GLY A 525 -2.22 -30.80 4.16
N SER A 526 -2.27 -29.51 3.77
CA SER A 526 -1.08 -28.72 3.43
C SER A 526 -0.11 -28.54 4.60
N GLY A 527 1.15 -28.28 4.28
CA GLY A 527 2.21 -28.07 5.28
C GLY A 527 1.96 -26.84 6.15
N ILE A 528 1.34 -25.77 5.61
CA ILE A 528 1.11 -24.50 6.32
C ILE A 528 0.08 -24.65 7.42
N GLN A 529 -0.98 -25.44 7.20
CA GLN A 529 -1.98 -25.72 8.23
C GLN A 529 -1.39 -26.48 9.43
N LYS A 530 -0.32 -27.26 9.19
CA LYS A 530 0.41 -28.02 10.22
C LYS A 530 1.42 -27.19 11.03
N ILE A 531 1.75 -25.96 10.59
CA ILE A 531 2.73 -25.13 11.30
C ILE A 531 2.11 -24.55 12.58
N THR A 532 2.72 -24.75 13.75
CA THR A 532 2.22 -24.20 15.02
C THR A 532 3.13 -23.12 15.60
N LYS A 533 2.58 -22.31 16.52
CA LYS A 533 3.34 -21.28 17.23
C LYS A 533 4.50 -21.89 18.03
N GLU A 534 4.29 -23.08 18.57
CA GLU A 534 5.35 -23.81 19.29
C GLU A 534 6.53 -24.11 18.37
N GLN A 535 6.31 -24.51 17.12
CA GLN A 535 7.39 -24.83 16.18
C GLN A 535 8.23 -23.60 15.81
N ILE A 536 7.62 -22.44 15.63
CA ILE A 536 8.34 -21.17 15.38
C ILE A 536 9.12 -20.74 16.62
N THR A 537 8.54 -20.94 17.80
CA THR A 537 9.21 -20.67 19.08
C THR A 537 10.42 -21.60 19.26
N VAL A 538 10.30 -22.88 18.90
CA VAL A 538 11.43 -23.84 18.91
C VAL A 538 12.53 -23.41 17.94
N PHE A 539 12.16 -22.97 16.73
CA PHE A 539 13.12 -22.50 15.72
C PHE A 539 13.86 -21.22 16.19
N THR A 540 13.13 -20.21 16.65
CA THR A 540 13.71 -18.95 17.14
C THR A 540 14.55 -19.14 18.40
N ASN A 541 14.11 -19.97 19.36
CA ASN A 541 14.91 -20.34 20.53
C ASN A 541 16.20 -21.05 20.14
N ARG A 542 16.17 -21.88 19.09
CA ARG A 542 17.37 -22.53 18.58
C ARG A 542 18.33 -21.51 17.96
N ILE A 543 17.82 -20.58 17.16
CA ILE A 543 18.61 -19.47 16.63
C ILE A 543 19.25 -18.66 17.77
N ASP A 544 18.49 -18.32 18.81
CA ASP A 544 19.00 -17.56 19.97
C ASP A 544 20.14 -18.30 20.68
N LYS A 545 20.04 -19.63 20.82
CA LYS A 545 21.13 -20.45 21.38
C LYS A 545 22.38 -20.45 20.51
N ILE A 546 22.23 -20.45 19.18
CA ILE A 546 23.36 -20.37 18.24
C ILE A 546 23.98 -18.98 18.30
N ILE A 547 23.18 -17.91 18.30
CA ILE A 547 23.65 -16.53 18.47
C ILE A 547 24.43 -16.39 19.78
N ALA A 548 23.89 -16.91 20.90
CA ALA A 548 24.56 -16.88 22.20
C ALA A 548 25.88 -17.68 22.24
N LEU A 549 26.09 -18.63 21.31
CA LEU A 549 27.35 -19.33 21.12
C LEU A 549 28.33 -18.52 20.26
N LEU A 550 27.85 -17.92 19.16
CA LEU A 550 28.67 -17.24 18.16
C LEU A 550 29.08 -15.82 18.60
N GLU A 551 28.21 -15.07 19.27
CA GLU A 551 28.49 -13.70 19.72
C GLU A 551 29.75 -13.61 20.60
N PRO A 552 29.90 -14.43 21.66
CA PRO A 552 31.13 -14.39 22.47
C PRO A 552 32.38 -14.70 21.64
N VAL A 553 32.31 -15.64 20.69
CA VAL A 553 33.45 -16.01 19.83
C VAL A 553 33.81 -14.88 18.87
N ARG A 554 32.81 -14.25 18.26
CA ARG A 554 32.98 -13.05 17.44
C ARG A 554 33.61 -11.92 18.25
N ASP A 555 33.12 -11.70 19.47
CA ASP A 555 33.60 -10.64 20.35
C ASP A 555 35.04 -10.91 20.80
N TYR A 556 35.39 -12.15 21.15
CA TYR A 556 36.78 -12.55 21.39
C TYR A 556 37.67 -12.26 20.17
N MET A 557 37.21 -12.58 18.95
CA MET A 557 37.97 -12.29 17.73
C MET A 557 38.17 -10.79 17.51
N ASN A 558 37.18 -9.97 17.84
CA ASN A 558 37.23 -8.51 17.67
C ASN A 558 38.03 -7.80 18.76
N ASP A 559 37.96 -8.27 20.00
CA ASP A 559 38.47 -7.57 21.19
C ASP A 559 39.78 -8.14 21.73
N THR A 560 40.30 -9.21 21.13
CA THR A 560 41.62 -9.72 21.46
C THR A 560 42.70 -8.66 21.22
N ARG A 561 43.45 -8.33 22.26
CA ARG A 561 44.43 -7.23 22.31
C ARG A 561 45.79 -7.69 22.81
N TYR A 562 46.83 -7.07 22.26
CA TYR A 562 48.23 -7.22 22.66
C TYR A 562 48.79 -5.89 23.19
N GLY A 563 49.51 -5.91 24.32
CA GLY A 563 50.30 -4.76 24.80
C GLY A 563 50.25 -4.47 26.30
N SER A 564 51.24 -3.72 26.80
CA SER A 564 51.46 -3.45 28.24
C SER A 564 50.41 -2.49 28.82
N GLY A 565 49.67 -2.96 29.83
CA GLY A 565 48.70 -2.17 30.57
C GLY A 565 49.36 -1.21 31.56
N GLY A 566 49.36 0.09 31.23
CA GLY A 566 49.73 1.16 32.16
C GLY A 566 49.81 2.53 31.49
N ILE A 567 48.81 3.38 31.76
CA ILE A 567 48.65 4.80 31.37
C ILE A 567 47.95 5.00 30.00
N VAL A 568 46.62 5.18 30.10
CA VAL A 568 45.67 5.68 29.09
C VAL A 568 45.50 4.82 27.82
N ASN A 569 44.45 3.99 27.82
CA ASN A 569 43.81 3.34 26.67
C ASN A 569 44.71 2.51 25.72
N ASN A 570 44.41 1.21 25.77
CA ASN A 570 44.37 0.26 24.66
C ASN A 570 45.70 -0.34 24.18
N GLY A 571 46.00 -1.55 24.68
CA GLY A 571 46.66 -2.55 23.84
C GLY A 571 45.94 -2.65 22.48
N LYS A 572 46.70 -2.84 21.40
CA LYS A 572 46.17 -2.80 20.03
C LYS A 572 45.46 -4.11 19.74
N LYS A 573 44.31 -4.05 19.06
CA LYS A 573 43.57 -5.25 18.65
C LYS A 573 44.42 -6.04 17.66
N ILE A 574 44.47 -7.36 17.79
CA ILE A 574 45.35 -8.19 16.95
C ILE A 574 45.03 -8.08 15.45
N LYS A 575 43.75 -7.81 15.11
CA LYS A 575 43.28 -7.56 13.75
C LYS A 575 43.71 -6.21 13.15
N ASP A 576 44.17 -5.28 13.98
CA ASP A 576 44.61 -3.93 13.58
C ASP A 576 46.15 -3.81 13.60
N ILE A 577 46.87 -4.90 13.94
CA ILE A 577 48.33 -4.96 13.94
C ILE A 577 48.79 -5.49 12.58
N GLU A 578 49.12 -4.59 11.65
CA GLU A 578 49.51 -4.96 10.28
C GLU A 578 51.03 -5.04 10.09
N SER A 579 51.81 -4.45 11.01
CA SER A 579 53.25 -4.35 10.90
C SER A 579 53.97 -4.64 12.21
N TYR A 580 55.24 -5.02 12.12
CA TYR A 580 56.11 -5.14 13.28
C TYR A 580 56.18 -3.84 14.10
N LYS A 581 56.12 -2.67 13.46
CA LYS A 581 56.15 -1.37 14.14
C LYS A 581 54.91 -1.16 15.02
N ASP A 582 53.77 -1.72 14.65
CA ASP A 582 52.56 -1.71 15.48
C ASP A 582 52.74 -2.55 16.73
N VAL A 583 53.40 -3.70 16.61
CA VAL A 583 53.77 -4.57 17.74
C VAL A 583 54.74 -3.85 18.68
N GLU A 584 55.76 -3.18 18.12
CA GLU A 584 56.73 -2.39 18.87
C GLU A 584 56.05 -1.27 19.67
N ASN A 585 55.15 -0.51 19.03
CA ASN A 585 54.39 0.56 19.68
C ASN A 585 53.46 0.01 20.79
N ALA A 586 52.81 -1.14 20.55
CA ALA A 586 51.88 -1.75 21.50
C ALA A 586 52.59 -2.38 22.72
N CYS A 587 53.84 -2.80 22.58
CA CYS A 587 54.63 -3.38 23.67
C CYS A 587 54.81 -2.42 24.85
N GLY A 588 54.94 -1.11 24.60
CA GLY A 588 55.04 -0.06 25.63
C GLY A 588 56.36 -0.04 26.42
N VAL A 589 57.31 -0.93 26.13
CA VAL A 589 58.62 -0.99 26.77
C VAL A 589 59.64 -0.16 25.99
N LYS A 590 60.34 0.76 26.67
CA LYS A 590 61.38 1.58 26.04
C LYS A 590 62.72 0.86 26.05
N ALA A 591 63.48 0.96 24.96
CA ALA A 591 64.78 0.29 24.80
C ALA A 591 65.80 0.62 25.91
N ARG A 592 65.76 1.85 26.45
CA ARG A 592 66.65 2.31 27.53
C ARG A 592 66.43 1.63 28.89
N ASP A 593 65.24 1.05 29.11
CA ASP A 593 64.83 0.47 30.39
C ASP A 593 65.14 -1.05 30.46
N LEU A 594 65.87 -1.58 29.46
CA LEU A 594 66.18 -3.00 29.31
C LEU A 594 67.53 -3.37 29.95
N PRO A 595 67.59 -4.45 30.75
CA PRO A 595 68.83 -4.93 31.35
C PRO A 595 69.77 -5.57 30.32
N LEU A 596 71.05 -5.68 30.67
CA LEU A 596 72.09 -6.28 29.81
C LEU A 596 72.20 -7.80 29.97
N ASP A 597 71.67 -8.36 31.06
CA ASP A 597 71.76 -9.78 31.38
C ASP A 597 70.57 -10.58 30.83
N GLU A 598 70.86 -11.79 30.33
CA GLU A 598 69.88 -12.65 29.66
C GLU A 598 68.73 -13.10 30.59
N ALA A 599 69.03 -13.34 31.87
CA ALA A 599 68.05 -13.80 32.84
C ALA A 599 67.02 -12.72 33.20
N SER A 600 67.45 -11.49 33.43
CA SER A 600 66.56 -10.35 33.72
C SER A 600 65.79 -9.91 32.48
N LEU A 601 66.33 -10.08 31.27
CA LEU A 601 65.58 -9.88 30.02
C LEU A 601 64.42 -10.88 29.89
N GLN A 602 64.63 -12.15 30.22
CA GLN A 602 63.55 -13.14 30.22
C GLN A 602 62.49 -12.83 31.30
N SER A 603 62.90 -12.44 32.51
CA SER A 603 61.95 -12.03 33.56
C SER A 603 61.13 -10.83 33.11
N LYS A 604 61.80 -9.82 32.53
CA LYS A 604 61.14 -8.62 32.02
C LYS A 604 60.14 -8.95 30.92
N ALA A 605 60.51 -9.81 29.98
CA ALA A 605 59.62 -10.24 28.89
C ALA A 605 58.37 -10.96 29.41
N ASN A 606 58.51 -11.80 30.43
CA ASN A 606 57.39 -12.47 31.06
C ASN A 606 56.49 -11.52 31.86
N GLU A 607 57.07 -10.51 32.53
CA GLU A 607 56.32 -9.51 33.31
C GLU A 607 55.55 -8.52 32.43
N THR A 608 56.10 -8.15 31.27
CA THR A 608 55.50 -7.14 30.39
C THR A 608 54.55 -7.71 29.35
N PHE A 609 54.58 -9.03 29.11
CA PHE A 609 53.67 -9.67 28.18
C PHE A 609 52.23 -9.65 28.71
N ARG A 610 51.34 -8.98 27.98
CA ARG A 610 49.90 -9.00 28.23
C ARG A 610 49.14 -9.24 26.93
N PHE A 611 48.29 -10.26 26.98
CA PHE A 611 47.42 -10.69 25.89
C PHE A 611 46.04 -10.96 26.48
N ILE A 612 45.06 -10.17 26.06
CA ILE A 612 43.72 -10.13 26.65
C ILE A 612 42.72 -10.45 25.55
N TYR A 613 41.90 -11.48 25.71
CA TYR A 613 40.92 -11.91 24.70
C TYR A 613 39.65 -11.04 24.69
N GLY A 614 39.42 -10.27 25.76
CA GLY A 614 38.25 -9.41 25.92
C GLY A 614 38.01 -9.09 27.39
N LYS A 615 36.82 -8.60 27.70
CA LYS A 615 36.33 -8.42 29.07
C LYS A 615 35.08 -9.25 29.29
N ASP A 616 34.91 -9.80 30.48
CA ASP A 616 33.66 -10.45 30.86
C ASP A 616 32.56 -9.42 31.17
N ALA A 617 31.35 -9.89 31.49
CA ALA A 617 30.20 -9.04 31.83
C ALA A 617 30.44 -8.16 33.08
N GLU A 618 31.35 -8.58 33.97
CA GLU A 618 31.77 -7.85 35.17
C GLU A 618 32.96 -6.90 34.89
N HIS A 619 33.37 -6.76 33.62
CA HIS A 619 34.47 -5.95 33.14
C HIS A 619 35.87 -6.45 33.55
N ASN A 620 36.00 -7.71 33.98
CA ASN A 620 37.29 -8.35 34.27
C ASN A 620 38.00 -8.77 32.98
N GLU A 621 39.33 -8.71 32.96
CA GLU A 621 40.14 -9.12 31.80
C GLU A 621 40.14 -10.64 31.62
N ILE A 622 39.82 -11.11 30.42
CA ILE A 622 39.86 -12.53 30.07
C ILE A 622 41.25 -12.87 29.53
N THR A 623 42.04 -13.59 30.33
CA THR A 623 43.42 -14.01 29.98
C THR A 623 43.52 -15.45 29.50
N GLU A 624 42.47 -16.25 29.69
CA GLU A 624 42.34 -17.64 29.23
C GLU A 624 40.99 -17.82 28.52
N LEU A 625 41.02 -18.46 27.35
CA LEU A 625 39.80 -18.69 26.56
C LEU A 625 38.95 -19.79 27.21
N PRO A 626 37.65 -19.54 27.43
CA PRO A 626 36.74 -20.58 27.90
C PRO A 626 36.58 -21.69 26.84
N SER A 627 36.28 -22.90 27.29
CA SER A 627 35.89 -24.00 26.40
C SER A 627 34.47 -23.80 25.87
N LEU A 628 34.28 -23.94 24.56
CA LEU A 628 32.94 -23.94 23.95
C LEU A 628 32.21 -25.23 24.29
N ASN A 629 31.00 -25.13 24.85
CA ASN A 629 30.12 -26.26 25.08
C ASN A 629 29.07 -26.34 23.97
N ILE A 630 29.31 -27.20 22.97
CA ILE A 630 28.41 -27.39 21.82
C ILE A 630 27.69 -28.74 21.94
N ASP A 631 26.39 -28.67 22.17
CA ASP A 631 25.43 -29.78 22.24
C ASP A 631 24.44 -29.75 21.06
N GLU A 632 23.49 -30.70 21.05
CA GLU A 632 22.49 -30.85 19.97
C GLU A 632 21.47 -29.70 19.89
N THR A 633 21.47 -28.77 20.85
CA THR A 633 20.51 -27.65 20.93
C THR A 633 21.12 -26.30 20.55
N ASN A 634 22.45 -26.17 20.54
CA ASN A 634 23.17 -24.98 20.12
C ASN A 634 24.17 -25.26 18.97
N ASP A 635 24.08 -26.43 18.32
CA ASP A 635 24.91 -26.75 17.16
C ASP A 635 24.68 -25.70 16.05
N PRO A 636 25.76 -25.04 15.55
CA PRO A 636 25.67 -24.06 14.48
C PRO A 636 25.07 -24.62 13.19
N ALA A 637 25.17 -25.93 12.94
CA ALA A 637 24.60 -26.54 11.74
C ALA A 637 23.09 -26.75 11.89
N LEU A 638 22.28 -25.94 11.19
CA LEU A 638 20.81 -25.96 11.31
C LEU A 638 20.18 -27.31 10.91
N ASN A 639 20.87 -28.10 10.09
CA ASN A 639 20.46 -29.44 9.67
C ASN A 639 20.61 -30.53 10.75
N VAL A 640 21.32 -30.28 11.85
CA VAL A 640 21.43 -31.18 13.00
C VAL A 640 20.27 -30.88 13.95
N ASN A 641 19.42 -31.84 14.32
CA ASN A 641 18.24 -31.57 15.17
C ASN A 641 17.31 -30.47 14.60
N SER A 642 17.05 -30.56 13.29
CA SER A 642 16.25 -29.62 12.50
C SER A 642 14.84 -29.35 13.06
N PRO A 643 14.48 -28.10 13.38
CA PRO A 643 13.12 -27.74 13.73
C PRO A 643 12.15 -28.03 12.58
N GLU A 644 10.90 -28.34 12.91
CA GLU A 644 9.88 -28.67 11.90
C GLU A 644 9.66 -27.54 10.88
N LEU A 645 9.78 -26.27 11.31
CA LEU A 645 9.75 -25.11 10.40
C LEU A 645 10.89 -25.14 9.37
N TYR A 646 12.10 -25.50 9.79
CA TYR A 646 13.26 -25.60 8.90
C TYR A 646 13.10 -26.75 7.91
N ASN A 647 12.60 -27.91 8.36
CA ASN A 647 12.26 -29.02 7.48
C ASN A 647 11.14 -28.64 6.50
N TRP A 648 10.13 -27.89 6.95
CA TRP A 648 9.08 -27.39 6.08
C TRP A 648 9.63 -26.45 5.01
N LEU A 649 10.47 -25.48 5.38
CA LEU A 649 11.11 -24.52 4.45
C LEU A 649 11.97 -25.21 3.39
N ILE A 650 12.71 -26.26 3.75
CA ILE A 650 13.59 -27.00 2.83
C ILE A 650 12.83 -27.95 1.92
N ASN A 651 11.69 -28.47 2.40
CA ASN A 651 10.81 -29.32 1.61
C ASN A 651 9.92 -28.52 0.66
N GLN A 652 9.86 -27.19 0.79
CA GLN A 652 9.31 -26.34 -0.26
C GLN A 652 10.34 -26.28 -1.40
N ASP A 653 9.89 -26.47 -2.66
CA ASP A 653 10.75 -26.49 -3.86
C ASP A 653 11.37 -25.11 -4.22
N PHE A 654 11.58 -24.22 -3.24
CA PHE A 654 12.25 -22.92 -3.38
C PHE A 654 13.65 -23.04 -3.99
N LYS A 655 14.29 -24.21 -3.88
CA LYS A 655 15.63 -24.48 -4.42
C LYS A 655 15.70 -24.33 -5.96
N ASN A 656 14.61 -24.64 -6.66
CA ASN A 656 14.53 -24.46 -8.12
C ASN A 656 14.45 -22.97 -8.54
N ALA A 657 14.09 -22.06 -7.62
CA ALA A 657 14.15 -20.62 -7.86
C ALA A 657 15.60 -20.08 -7.95
N LYS A 658 16.59 -20.82 -7.44
CA LYS A 658 18.01 -20.42 -7.36
C LYS A 658 18.77 -20.58 -8.69
N GLU A 659 18.35 -21.49 -9.58
CA GLU A 659 18.97 -21.67 -10.92
C GLU A 659 18.41 -20.69 -11.97
N ASN A 660 17.29 -20.05 -11.68
CA ASN A 660 16.54 -19.17 -12.58
C ASN A 660 16.64 -17.68 -12.19
N SER A 661 17.74 -17.22 -11.62
CA SER A 661 17.97 -15.82 -11.20
C SER A 661 17.91 -14.76 -12.33
N GLN A 662 17.49 -15.13 -13.55
CA GLN A 662 17.01 -14.23 -14.60
C GLN A 662 15.49 -13.93 -14.53
N GLU A 663 14.73 -14.50 -13.58
CA GLU A 663 13.26 -14.52 -13.58
C GLU A 663 12.55 -13.56 -12.60
N GLU A 664 13.25 -12.68 -11.86
CA GLU A 664 12.60 -11.50 -11.21
C GLU A 664 11.84 -10.65 -12.27
N GLN A 665 12.35 -10.60 -13.50
CA GLN A 665 11.66 -10.02 -14.66
C GLN A 665 10.42 -10.82 -15.10
N LYS A 666 10.35 -12.13 -14.88
CA LYS A 666 9.16 -12.95 -15.22
C LYS A 666 8.01 -12.73 -14.24
N TYR A 667 8.31 -12.50 -12.95
CA TYR A 667 7.32 -12.12 -11.95
C TYR A 667 6.65 -10.79 -12.33
N GLU A 668 7.45 -9.77 -12.66
CA GLU A 668 6.94 -8.51 -13.21
C GLU A 668 6.19 -8.73 -14.52
N ASP A 669 6.71 -9.54 -15.47
CA ASP A 669 6.08 -9.81 -16.77
C ASP A 669 4.74 -10.56 -16.70
N GLU A 670 4.53 -11.42 -15.70
CA GLU A 670 3.29 -12.20 -15.55
C GLU A 670 2.24 -11.49 -14.70
N GLN A 671 2.66 -10.76 -13.65
CA GLN A 671 1.82 -9.74 -13.03
C GLN A 671 1.41 -8.70 -14.09
N ASP A 672 2.33 -8.30 -14.97
CA ASP A 672 2.06 -7.46 -16.13
C ASP A 672 1.09 -8.10 -17.12
N LYS A 673 1.12 -9.40 -17.39
CA LYS A 673 0.15 -10.05 -18.30
C LYS A 673 -1.25 -10.07 -17.69
N ALA A 674 -1.37 -10.37 -16.40
CA ALA A 674 -2.63 -10.32 -15.67
C ALA A 674 -3.17 -8.87 -15.57
N ASN A 675 -2.29 -7.92 -15.25
CA ASN A 675 -2.60 -6.50 -15.25
C ASN A 675 -2.92 -6.00 -16.66
N LYS A 676 -2.20 -6.41 -17.71
CA LYS A 676 -2.50 -6.07 -19.12
C LYS A 676 -3.86 -6.63 -19.54
N ALA A 677 -4.23 -7.83 -19.13
CA ALA A 677 -5.56 -8.39 -19.40
C ALA A 677 -6.67 -7.61 -18.68
N SER A 678 -6.47 -7.26 -17.40
CA SER A 678 -7.36 -6.39 -16.62
C SER A 678 -7.47 -4.98 -17.22
N ASP A 679 -6.34 -4.39 -17.62
CA ASP A 679 -6.23 -3.07 -18.25
C ASP A 679 -6.87 -3.06 -19.65
N GLU A 680 -6.70 -4.10 -20.45
CA GLU A 680 -7.37 -4.24 -21.73
C GLU A 680 -8.89 -4.36 -21.55
N ALA A 681 -9.35 -5.09 -20.54
CA ALA A 681 -10.78 -5.19 -20.22
C ALA A 681 -11.33 -3.84 -19.74
N THR A 682 -10.59 -3.14 -18.88
CA THR A 682 -10.92 -1.81 -18.36
C THR A 682 -10.95 -0.78 -19.48
N LYS A 683 -9.94 -0.77 -20.36
CA LYS A 683 -9.91 0.08 -21.56
C LYS A 683 -11.08 -0.22 -22.50
N LYS A 684 -11.41 -1.50 -22.74
CA LYS A 684 -12.56 -1.85 -23.57
C LYS A 684 -13.87 -1.37 -22.94
N PHE A 685 -14.01 -1.46 -21.62
CA PHE A 685 -15.15 -0.90 -20.90
C PHE A 685 -15.19 0.63 -21.01
N GLU A 686 -14.09 1.34 -20.74
CA GLU A 686 -13.98 2.79 -20.89
C GLU A 686 -14.29 3.24 -22.33
N VAL A 687 -13.83 2.51 -23.34
CA VAL A 687 -14.16 2.75 -24.76
C VAL A 687 -15.66 2.57 -25.00
N SER A 688 -16.29 1.55 -24.42
CA SER A 688 -17.75 1.36 -24.50
C SER A 688 -18.52 2.50 -23.82
N VAL A 689 -18.07 2.96 -22.65
CA VAL A 689 -18.69 4.06 -21.89
C VAL A 689 -18.50 5.42 -22.59
N THR A 690 -17.29 5.73 -23.04
CA THR A 690 -17.01 6.94 -23.85
C THR A 690 -17.80 6.93 -25.15
N GLY A 691 -17.94 5.75 -25.79
CA GLY A 691 -18.80 5.61 -26.96
C GLY A 691 -20.28 5.88 -26.67
N ILE A 692 -20.77 5.74 -25.43
CA ILE A 692 -22.13 6.16 -25.04
C ILE A 692 -22.22 7.68 -25.00
N GLN A 693 -21.20 8.33 -24.41
CA GLN A 693 -21.12 9.78 -24.33
C GLN A 693 -21.20 10.46 -25.71
N ASP A 694 -20.61 9.85 -26.73
CA ASP A 694 -20.59 10.37 -28.10
C ASP A 694 -21.87 10.05 -28.88
N THR A 695 -22.59 8.97 -28.52
CA THR A 695 -23.81 8.55 -29.23
C THR A 695 -25.06 9.26 -28.71
N TYR A 696 -25.07 9.67 -27.45
CA TYR A 696 -26.20 10.40 -26.87
C TYR A 696 -26.32 11.80 -27.50
N SER A 697 -27.34 11.97 -28.35
CA SER A 697 -27.64 13.21 -29.08
C SER A 697 -28.73 14.06 -28.44
N GLY A 698 -29.27 13.62 -27.29
CA GLY A 698 -30.28 14.37 -26.54
C GLY A 698 -29.75 15.72 -26.04
N GLN A 699 -30.60 16.74 -26.01
CA GLN A 699 -30.22 18.03 -25.41
C GLN A 699 -29.89 17.81 -23.92
N LYS A 700 -28.83 18.47 -23.42
CA LYS A 700 -28.53 18.55 -21.98
C LYS A 700 -29.70 19.25 -21.28
N GLY A 701 -30.72 18.49 -20.90
CA GLY A 701 -31.81 19.00 -20.08
C GLY A 701 -31.27 19.27 -18.68
N GLU A 702 -31.15 20.55 -18.31
CA GLU A 702 -30.98 20.91 -16.90
C GLU A 702 -32.31 20.68 -16.20
N PHE A 703 -32.38 19.62 -15.40
CA PHE A 703 -33.55 19.36 -14.59
C PHE A 703 -33.56 20.29 -13.36
N PRO A 704 -34.76 20.68 -12.87
CA PRO A 704 -34.92 21.71 -11.84
C PRO A 704 -34.29 21.36 -10.49
N SER A 705 -34.17 20.07 -10.15
CA SER A 705 -33.72 19.64 -8.83
C SER A 705 -32.26 19.18 -8.81
N GLN A 706 -31.56 19.60 -7.75
CA GLN A 706 -30.23 19.12 -7.35
C GLN A 706 -30.31 17.98 -6.32
N PHE A 707 -31.40 17.20 -6.29
CA PHE A 707 -31.49 16.08 -5.35
C PHE A 707 -30.31 15.14 -5.59
N SER A 708 -29.50 14.94 -4.55
CA SER A 708 -28.28 14.15 -4.63
C SER A 708 -28.62 12.70 -4.94
N ALA A 709 -27.88 12.12 -5.89
CA ALA A 709 -27.94 10.71 -6.23
C ALA A 709 -27.97 9.83 -4.97
N HIS A 710 -29.05 9.09 -4.76
CA HIS A 710 -28.98 7.90 -3.92
C HIS A 710 -28.42 6.79 -4.81
N SER A 711 -27.08 6.70 -4.90
CA SER A 711 -26.46 5.58 -5.57
C SER A 711 -26.76 4.32 -4.74
N VAL A 712 -27.69 3.49 -5.22
CA VAL A 712 -27.90 2.17 -4.64
C VAL A 712 -26.56 1.43 -4.77
N GLY A 713 -25.95 1.07 -3.62
CA GLY A 713 -24.70 0.32 -3.62
C GLY A 713 -24.88 -1.01 -4.36
N LEU A 714 -23.83 -1.49 -5.03
CA LEU A 714 -23.91 -2.75 -5.79
C LEU A 714 -24.37 -3.94 -4.92
N THR A 715 -23.85 -4.00 -3.70
CA THR A 715 -24.23 -5.01 -2.69
C THR A 715 -25.68 -4.86 -2.26
N ASP A 716 -26.15 -3.63 -2.10
CA ASP A 716 -27.53 -3.35 -1.74
C ASP A 716 -28.46 -3.74 -2.89
N LEU A 717 -28.09 -3.44 -4.14
CA LEU A 717 -28.87 -3.86 -5.31
C LEU A 717 -29.02 -5.39 -5.39
N LEU A 718 -27.94 -6.14 -5.16
CA LEU A 718 -27.98 -7.60 -5.11
C LEU A 718 -28.83 -8.11 -3.94
N GLY A 719 -28.53 -7.66 -2.72
CA GLY A 719 -29.25 -8.08 -1.51
C GLY A 719 -30.75 -7.77 -1.61
N ASN A 720 -31.09 -6.61 -2.18
CA ASN A 720 -32.47 -6.22 -2.43
C ASN A 720 -33.14 -7.09 -3.50
N LEU A 721 -32.44 -7.43 -4.59
CA LEU A 721 -32.96 -8.37 -5.59
C LEU A 721 -33.19 -9.77 -5.00
N VAL A 722 -32.25 -10.28 -4.22
CA VAL A 722 -32.36 -11.55 -3.47
C VAL A 722 -33.58 -11.49 -2.54
N SER A 723 -33.78 -10.37 -1.84
CA SER A 723 -34.94 -10.17 -0.97
C SER A 723 -36.27 -10.15 -1.75
N LEU A 724 -36.30 -9.50 -2.91
CA LEU A 724 -37.46 -9.40 -3.78
C LEU A 724 -37.82 -10.79 -4.34
N VAL A 725 -36.83 -11.53 -4.82
CA VAL A 725 -36.98 -12.91 -5.31
C VAL A 725 -37.45 -13.84 -4.18
N GLY A 726 -36.88 -13.73 -2.98
CA GLY A 726 -37.32 -14.47 -1.80
C GLY A 726 -38.80 -14.23 -1.48
N ARG A 727 -39.24 -12.96 -1.47
CA ARG A 727 -40.66 -12.58 -1.29
C ARG A 727 -41.57 -13.13 -2.39
N LEU A 728 -41.12 -13.12 -3.66
CA LEU A 728 -41.87 -13.67 -4.79
C LEU A 728 -42.10 -15.20 -4.70
N ILE A 729 -41.16 -15.94 -4.12
CA ILE A 729 -41.29 -17.40 -3.92
C ILE A 729 -42.22 -17.70 -2.73
N THR A 730 -41.98 -17.07 -1.59
CA THR A 730 -42.72 -17.38 -0.35
C THR A 730 -44.18 -16.97 -0.43
N GLY A 731 -44.52 -16.04 -1.33
CA GLY A 731 -45.88 -15.51 -1.45
C GLY A 731 -46.31 -14.71 -0.22
N ASP A 732 -45.37 -14.36 0.66
CA ASP A 732 -45.64 -13.62 1.89
C ASP A 732 -45.77 -12.13 1.57
N PHE A 733 -46.98 -11.76 1.16
CA PHE A 733 -47.39 -10.39 0.84
C PHE A 733 -48.34 -9.80 1.90
N SER A 734 -48.39 -10.40 3.08
CA SER A 734 -49.50 -10.26 4.04
C SER A 734 -49.76 -8.83 4.56
N ASP A 735 -48.73 -7.97 4.60
CA ASP A 735 -48.85 -6.50 4.84
C ASP A 735 -48.23 -5.63 3.71
N ALA A 736 -47.49 -6.23 2.78
CA ALA A 736 -46.71 -5.55 1.74
C ALA A 736 -47.42 -5.42 0.37
N LEU A 737 -48.60 -6.02 0.21
CA LEU A 737 -49.34 -6.06 -1.06
C LEU A 737 -49.76 -4.66 -1.54
N ALA A 738 -50.13 -3.74 -0.64
CA ALA A 738 -50.51 -2.38 -1.01
C ALA A 738 -49.29 -1.55 -1.45
N GLY A 739 -48.20 -1.54 -0.66
CA GLY A 739 -46.98 -0.80 -0.97
C GLY A 739 -46.24 -1.33 -2.20
N MET A 740 -46.17 -2.65 -2.38
CA MET A 740 -45.56 -3.27 -3.56
C MET A 740 -46.43 -3.08 -4.80
N ARG A 741 -47.76 -3.16 -4.70
CA ARG A 741 -48.67 -2.80 -5.79
C ARG A 741 -48.44 -1.35 -6.23
N ASP A 742 -48.40 -0.41 -5.27
CA ASP A 742 -48.24 1.01 -5.59
C ASP A 742 -46.88 1.30 -6.20
N SER A 743 -45.82 0.67 -5.67
CA SER A 743 -44.47 0.72 -6.25
C SER A 743 -44.43 0.18 -7.67
N LEU A 744 -45.14 -0.91 -7.92
CA LEU A 744 -45.25 -1.53 -9.23
C LEU A 744 -46.05 -0.67 -10.20
N TYR A 745 -47.12 -0.02 -9.74
CA TYR A 745 -47.90 0.93 -10.53
C TYR A 745 -47.07 2.13 -10.95
N VAL A 746 -46.30 2.70 -10.03
CA VAL A 746 -45.38 3.81 -10.33
C VAL A 746 -44.28 3.36 -11.31
N THR A 747 -43.71 2.17 -11.11
CA THR A 747 -42.70 1.61 -12.03
C THR A 747 -43.27 1.44 -13.44
N GLU A 748 -44.42 0.79 -13.58
CA GLU A 748 -45.12 0.63 -14.87
C GLU A 748 -45.48 1.98 -15.51
N TYR A 749 -45.87 2.97 -14.71
CA TYR A 749 -46.11 4.33 -15.19
C TYR A 749 -44.86 5.00 -15.76
N ILE A 750 -43.71 4.84 -15.09
CA ILE A 750 -42.43 5.40 -15.52
C ILE A 750 -42.03 4.81 -16.89
N PHE A 751 -42.03 3.49 -17.01
CA PHE A 751 -41.65 2.81 -18.25
C PHE A 751 -42.66 2.99 -19.38
N GLY A 752 -43.93 3.23 -19.04
CA GLY A 752 -44.98 3.51 -20.00
C GLY A 752 -45.01 4.94 -20.53
N ASN A 753 -44.32 5.90 -19.91
CA ASN A 753 -44.39 7.32 -20.31
C ASN A 753 -43.03 7.97 -20.63
N PHE A 754 -41.92 7.38 -20.19
CA PHE A 754 -40.58 7.97 -20.35
C PHE A 754 -39.64 7.08 -21.17
N SER A 755 -38.65 7.71 -21.79
CA SER A 755 -37.63 7.06 -22.60
C SER A 755 -36.34 6.76 -21.83
N TYR A 756 -35.63 5.73 -22.29
CA TYR A 756 -34.33 5.29 -21.78
C TYR A 756 -33.32 5.14 -22.92
N TYR A 757 -32.04 4.99 -22.60
CA TYR A 757 -30.94 5.04 -23.55
C TYR A 757 -31.08 4.10 -24.74
N THR A 758 -31.49 2.86 -24.51
CA THR A 758 -31.65 1.86 -25.57
C THR A 758 -33.09 1.74 -26.09
N TYR A 759 -33.96 2.71 -25.82
CA TYR A 759 -35.40 2.66 -26.13
C TYR A 759 -35.68 2.34 -27.60
N GLU A 760 -35.08 3.12 -28.51
CA GLU A 760 -35.22 2.91 -29.95
C GLU A 760 -34.59 1.58 -30.41
N SER A 761 -33.44 1.20 -29.85
CA SER A 761 -32.73 -0.02 -30.26
C SER A 761 -33.50 -1.28 -29.86
N GLN A 762 -34.13 -1.32 -28.69
CA GLN A 762 -34.96 -2.44 -28.25
C GLN A 762 -36.27 -2.55 -29.03
N ALA A 763 -36.89 -1.42 -29.38
CA ALA A 763 -38.07 -1.45 -30.23
C ALA A 763 -37.75 -2.00 -31.63
N LYS A 764 -36.62 -1.58 -32.22
CA LYS A 764 -36.15 -2.12 -33.51
C LYS A 764 -35.74 -3.59 -33.41
N TYR A 765 -35.17 -4.02 -32.29
CA TYR A 765 -34.96 -5.44 -31.98
C TYR A 765 -36.27 -6.22 -32.06
N GLN A 766 -37.31 -5.76 -31.36
CA GLN A 766 -38.60 -6.45 -31.32
C GLN A 766 -39.24 -6.54 -32.70
N MET A 767 -39.24 -5.44 -33.47
CA MET A 767 -39.73 -5.42 -34.87
C MET A 767 -39.02 -6.44 -35.76
N LEU A 768 -37.70 -6.61 -35.59
CA LEU A 768 -36.90 -7.55 -36.39
C LEU A 768 -37.17 -9.00 -35.99
N VAL A 769 -37.32 -9.26 -34.68
CA VAL A 769 -37.67 -10.59 -34.17
C VAL A 769 -39.08 -11.01 -34.62
N ASP A 770 -40.05 -10.10 -34.58
CA ASP A 770 -41.43 -10.37 -35.02
C ASP A 770 -41.49 -10.71 -36.53
N GLU A 771 -40.56 -10.17 -37.32
CA GLU A 771 -40.50 -10.41 -38.77
C GLU A 771 -39.71 -11.67 -39.15
N GLN A 772 -38.49 -11.84 -38.62
CA GLN A 772 -37.53 -12.85 -39.09
C GLN A 772 -37.24 -13.95 -38.06
N GLY A 773 -37.78 -13.83 -36.85
CA GLY A 773 -37.47 -14.71 -35.73
C GLY A 773 -36.09 -14.46 -35.12
N TYR A 774 -35.82 -15.11 -34.00
CA TYR A 774 -34.59 -14.93 -33.21
C TYR A 774 -33.30 -15.27 -33.97
N ASP A 775 -33.35 -16.23 -34.90
CA ASP A 775 -32.17 -16.71 -35.65
C ASP A 775 -31.53 -15.64 -36.53
N ALA A 776 -32.28 -14.61 -36.92
CA ALA A 776 -31.77 -13.50 -37.72
C ALA A 776 -30.66 -12.69 -37.01
N LEU A 777 -30.55 -12.80 -35.69
CA LEU A 777 -29.57 -12.09 -34.87
C LEU A 777 -28.42 -12.99 -34.36
N LYS A 778 -28.41 -14.27 -34.75
CA LYS A 778 -27.41 -15.24 -34.30
C LYS A 778 -26.00 -14.85 -34.79
N ASN A 779 -25.03 -14.86 -33.88
CA ASN A 779 -23.61 -14.60 -34.14
C ASN A 779 -23.31 -13.25 -34.84
N LYS A 780 -24.18 -12.24 -34.67
CA LYS A 780 -23.96 -10.89 -35.22
C LYS A 780 -23.29 -10.00 -34.19
N SER A 781 -22.26 -9.29 -34.60
CA SER A 781 -21.61 -8.24 -33.80
C SER A 781 -22.53 -7.03 -33.61
N TYR A 782 -22.21 -6.20 -32.60
CA TYR A 782 -22.90 -4.93 -32.34
C TYR A 782 -23.10 -4.08 -33.62
N LYS A 783 -22.06 -3.97 -34.47
CA LYS A 783 -22.13 -3.17 -35.70
C LYS A 783 -23.09 -3.77 -36.73
N GLU A 784 -23.05 -5.08 -36.91
CA GLU A 784 -23.93 -5.77 -37.84
C GLU A 784 -25.41 -5.67 -37.42
N VAL A 785 -25.68 -5.64 -36.12
CA VAL A 785 -27.05 -5.42 -35.60
C VAL A 785 -27.50 -3.96 -35.86
N GLN A 786 -26.62 -2.99 -35.61
CA GLN A 786 -26.93 -1.58 -35.91
C GLN A 786 -27.19 -1.33 -37.40
N ASP A 787 -26.44 -1.98 -38.29
CA ASP A 787 -26.67 -1.90 -39.74
C ASP A 787 -28.05 -2.44 -40.15
N LEU A 788 -28.54 -3.49 -39.48
CA LEU A 788 -29.90 -4.01 -39.68
C LEU A 788 -30.96 -3.01 -39.23
N TYR A 789 -30.77 -2.38 -38.07
CA TYR A 789 -31.68 -1.36 -37.53
C TYR A 789 -31.75 -0.10 -38.39
N ASN A 790 -30.66 0.26 -39.07
CA ASN A 790 -30.59 1.43 -39.93
C ASN A 790 -31.28 1.25 -41.29
N GLN A 791 -31.84 0.07 -41.57
CA GLN A 791 -32.65 -0.12 -42.77
C GLN A 791 -33.86 0.81 -42.76
N GLN A 792 -34.12 1.44 -43.92
CA GLN A 792 -35.16 2.47 -44.07
C GLN A 792 -36.55 1.99 -43.63
N LYS A 793 -36.83 0.68 -43.71
CA LYS A 793 -38.07 0.07 -43.24
C LYS A 793 -38.30 0.29 -41.74
N TYR A 794 -37.32 -0.06 -40.90
CA TYR A 794 -37.43 0.05 -39.44
C TYR A 794 -37.44 1.51 -38.98
N ASN A 795 -36.67 2.38 -39.63
CA ASN A 795 -36.70 3.82 -39.35
C ASN A 795 -38.06 4.46 -39.68
N LYS A 796 -38.72 4.02 -40.78
CA LYS A 796 -40.07 4.49 -41.13
C LYS A 796 -41.13 3.96 -40.18
N ALA A 797 -41.02 2.70 -39.76
CA ALA A 797 -41.91 2.13 -38.74
C ALA A 797 -41.78 2.93 -37.43
N TRP A 798 -40.57 3.17 -36.94
CA TRP A 798 -40.33 3.93 -35.71
C TRP A 798 -40.92 5.35 -35.73
N ALA A 799 -40.94 6.01 -36.88
CA ALA A 799 -41.50 7.36 -37.05
C ALA A 799 -43.02 7.39 -37.32
N SER A 800 -43.71 6.24 -37.22
CA SER A 800 -45.16 6.15 -37.47
C SER A 800 -45.97 6.93 -36.43
N THR A 801 -46.96 7.69 -36.91
CA THR A 801 -47.94 8.41 -36.08
C THR A 801 -49.24 7.63 -35.85
N ASP A 802 -49.38 6.43 -36.43
CA ASP A 802 -50.64 5.69 -36.48
C ASP A 802 -51.07 5.17 -35.11
N LEU A 803 -52.30 5.46 -34.68
CA LEU A 803 -52.84 5.13 -33.34
C LEU A 803 -52.80 3.65 -32.95
N THR A 804 -52.63 2.73 -33.92
CA THR A 804 -52.53 1.28 -33.70
C THR A 804 -51.14 0.83 -33.26
N ASP A 805 -50.12 1.64 -33.48
CA ASP A 805 -48.73 1.33 -33.16
C ASP A 805 -48.43 1.70 -31.69
N GLN A 806 -47.97 0.73 -30.89
CA GLN A 806 -47.77 0.88 -29.45
C GLN A 806 -46.30 1.11 -29.02
N TYR A 807 -45.33 0.90 -29.91
CA TYR A 807 -43.90 0.82 -29.55
C TYR A 807 -43.19 2.16 -29.29
N ASN A 808 -43.74 3.29 -29.75
CA ASN A 808 -43.14 4.62 -29.63
C ASN A 808 -44.05 5.62 -28.88
N LYS A 809 -44.97 5.13 -28.04
CA LYS A 809 -46.02 5.94 -27.42
C LYS A 809 -46.12 5.78 -25.93
N SER A 810 -46.56 6.86 -25.29
CA SER A 810 -46.90 6.91 -23.87
C SER A 810 -48.21 6.17 -23.56
N LEU A 811 -48.53 5.95 -22.28
CA LEU A 811 -49.80 5.36 -21.82
C LEU A 811 -51.05 6.17 -22.24
N THR A 812 -50.85 7.43 -22.65
CA THR A 812 -51.86 8.36 -23.18
C THR A 812 -51.86 8.45 -24.72
N ASN A 813 -51.13 7.56 -25.41
CA ASN A 813 -50.96 7.52 -26.87
C ASN A 813 -50.24 8.74 -27.47
N ARG A 814 -49.37 9.41 -26.71
CA ARG A 814 -48.51 10.49 -27.22
C ARG A 814 -47.16 9.95 -27.66
N MET A 815 -46.59 10.49 -28.74
CA MET A 815 -45.28 10.02 -29.22
C MET A 815 -44.17 10.42 -28.25
N ILE A 816 -43.33 9.44 -27.89
CA ILE A 816 -42.11 9.64 -27.11
C ILE A 816 -40.96 9.86 -28.09
N ASN A 817 -40.54 11.12 -28.26
CA ASN A 817 -39.54 11.51 -29.24
C ASN A 817 -38.76 12.77 -28.79
N SER A 818 -37.74 13.16 -29.56
CA SER A 818 -36.93 14.34 -29.26
C SER A 818 -37.66 15.68 -29.40
N GLU A 819 -38.87 15.72 -29.95
CA GLU A 819 -39.69 16.94 -30.06
C GLU A 819 -40.50 17.17 -28.77
N ASN A 820 -41.11 16.10 -28.23
CA ASN A 820 -41.96 16.17 -27.05
C ASN A 820 -41.20 16.02 -25.73
N ASN A 821 -40.09 15.26 -25.73
CA ASN A 821 -39.31 14.95 -24.54
C ASN A 821 -38.01 15.76 -24.51
N LEU A 822 -37.69 16.39 -23.38
CA LEU A 822 -36.48 17.21 -23.22
C LEU A 822 -35.21 16.35 -23.34
N SER A 823 -35.20 15.25 -22.59
CA SER A 823 -34.05 14.37 -22.43
C SER A 823 -34.27 13.00 -23.08
N TYR A 824 -34.86 12.98 -24.29
CA TYR A 824 -35.17 11.74 -25.02
C TYR A 824 -33.97 10.77 -25.02
N GLY A 825 -34.22 9.55 -24.55
CA GLY A 825 -33.22 8.49 -24.38
C GLY A 825 -32.40 8.58 -23.08
N GLY A 826 -32.85 9.31 -22.06
CA GLY A 826 -32.13 9.43 -20.79
C GLY A 826 -33.00 9.81 -19.59
N GLU A 827 -34.32 9.74 -19.71
CA GLU A 827 -35.26 10.22 -18.69
C GLU A 827 -35.32 9.25 -17.50
N ILE A 828 -35.38 7.94 -17.76
CA ILE A 828 -35.42 6.93 -16.69
C ILE A 828 -34.10 6.88 -15.92
N GLU A 829 -32.97 7.01 -16.60
CA GLU A 829 -31.65 7.05 -15.97
C GLU A 829 -31.53 8.26 -15.05
N TYR A 830 -32.07 9.41 -15.44
CA TYR A 830 -32.17 10.58 -14.57
C TYR A 830 -33.10 10.31 -13.37
N ILE A 831 -34.26 9.67 -13.58
CA ILE A 831 -35.17 9.30 -12.49
C ILE A 831 -34.48 8.41 -11.44
N LEU A 832 -33.57 7.52 -11.86
CA LEU A 832 -32.84 6.63 -10.97
C LEU A 832 -31.61 7.28 -10.33
N ALA A 833 -30.74 7.93 -11.11
CA ALA A 833 -29.44 8.44 -10.64
C ALA A 833 -29.42 9.94 -10.30
N GLY A 834 -30.33 10.75 -10.86
CA GLY A 834 -30.33 12.21 -10.69
C GLY A 834 -29.14 12.90 -11.38
N GLY A 835 -29.03 14.22 -11.22
CA GLY A 835 -27.97 15.02 -11.85
C GLY A 835 -28.27 15.42 -13.30
N ASN A 836 -27.30 15.31 -14.21
CA ASN A 836 -27.50 15.56 -15.64
C ASN A 836 -27.73 14.24 -16.37
N ALA A 837 -28.59 14.22 -17.38
CA ALA A 837 -28.95 13.01 -18.16
C ALA A 837 -27.75 12.16 -18.62
N LYS A 838 -26.68 12.77 -19.14
CA LYS A 838 -25.45 12.08 -19.57
C LYS A 838 -24.71 11.43 -18.40
N ASP A 839 -24.61 12.13 -17.26
CA ASP A 839 -23.94 11.59 -16.08
C ASP A 839 -24.78 10.48 -15.45
N SER A 840 -26.11 10.63 -15.46
CA SER A 840 -27.06 9.60 -15.04
C SER A 840 -26.95 8.34 -15.89
N ILE A 841 -26.92 8.47 -17.22
CA ILE A 841 -26.74 7.31 -18.13
C ILE A 841 -25.42 6.59 -17.84
N ASN A 842 -24.31 7.32 -17.67
CA ASN A 842 -23.02 6.69 -17.37
C ASN A 842 -23.01 5.99 -16.01
N SER A 843 -23.61 6.62 -15.00
CA SER A 843 -23.74 6.05 -13.66
C SER A 843 -24.52 4.74 -13.70
N ILE A 844 -25.70 4.75 -14.32
CA ILE A 844 -26.55 3.57 -14.43
C ILE A 844 -25.91 2.48 -15.30
N TYR A 845 -25.28 2.84 -16.42
CA TYR A 845 -24.55 1.89 -17.25
C TYR A 845 -23.39 1.23 -16.48
N GLY A 846 -22.69 1.99 -15.63
CA GLY A 846 -21.68 1.48 -14.71
C GLY A 846 -22.24 0.55 -13.64
N GLN A 847 -23.40 0.88 -13.05
CA GLN A 847 -24.09 0.01 -12.10
C GLN A 847 -24.53 -1.31 -12.76
N ILE A 848 -25.08 -1.26 -13.98
CA ILE A 848 -25.45 -2.46 -14.75
C ILE A 848 -24.21 -3.29 -15.06
N PHE A 849 -23.10 -2.68 -15.47
CA PHE A 849 -21.83 -3.40 -15.70
C PHE A 849 -21.38 -4.13 -14.43
N ALA A 850 -21.34 -3.44 -13.29
CA ALA A 850 -20.92 -4.04 -12.03
C ALA A 850 -21.85 -5.17 -11.59
N PHE A 851 -23.17 -4.99 -11.76
CA PHE A 851 -24.16 -6.03 -11.49
C PHE A 851 -23.97 -7.24 -12.40
N ARG A 852 -23.78 -7.02 -13.71
CA ARG A 852 -23.48 -8.09 -14.67
C ARG A 852 -22.20 -8.83 -14.35
N LEU A 853 -21.15 -8.13 -13.93
CA LEU A 853 -19.89 -8.75 -13.53
C LEU A 853 -20.11 -9.67 -12.34
N LEU A 854 -20.83 -9.19 -11.32
CA LEU A 854 -21.18 -9.97 -10.14
C LEU A 854 -22.02 -11.22 -10.48
N MET A 855 -22.96 -11.12 -11.43
CA MET A 855 -23.73 -12.29 -11.88
C MET A 855 -22.92 -13.24 -12.77
N ASN A 856 -21.92 -12.74 -13.50
CA ASN A 856 -21.06 -13.53 -14.38
C ASN A 856 -19.90 -14.21 -13.63
N THR A 857 -19.46 -13.68 -12.47
CA THR A 857 -18.32 -14.22 -11.71
C THR A 857 -18.53 -15.66 -11.26
N PRO A 858 -19.62 -16.02 -10.55
CA PRO A 858 -19.90 -17.42 -10.20
C PRO A 858 -19.96 -18.34 -11.40
N SER A 859 -20.61 -17.90 -12.47
CA SER A 859 -20.67 -18.64 -13.74
C SER A 859 -19.29 -18.88 -14.34
N ALA A 860 -18.40 -17.89 -14.30
CA ALA A 860 -17.03 -18.02 -14.81
C ALA A 860 -16.24 -19.06 -14.01
N PHE A 861 -16.35 -19.03 -12.68
CA PHE A 861 -15.73 -20.02 -11.81
C PHE A 861 -16.31 -21.42 -12.07
N LEU A 862 -17.62 -21.58 -12.16
CA LEU A 862 -18.23 -22.87 -12.51
C LEU A 862 -17.75 -23.43 -13.85
N THR A 863 -17.58 -22.57 -14.86
CA THR A 863 -17.17 -23.00 -16.20
C THR A 863 -15.67 -23.27 -16.31
N PHE A 864 -14.82 -22.50 -15.64
CA PHE A 864 -13.36 -22.54 -15.84
C PHE A 864 -12.55 -23.06 -14.66
N TRP A 865 -13.12 -23.21 -13.46
CA TRP A 865 -12.42 -23.65 -12.24
C TRP A 865 -12.20 -25.16 -12.17
N SER A 866 -13.17 -25.98 -12.56
CA SER A 866 -12.93 -27.41 -12.71
C SER A 866 -12.29 -27.64 -14.07
N GLY A 867 -11.00 -28.01 -14.13
CA GLY A 867 -10.31 -28.32 -15.40
C GLY A 867 -10.87 -29.53 -16.14
N THR A 868 -11.90 -30.17 -15.58
CA THR A 868 -12.50 -31.41 -16.05
C THR A 868 -14.00 -31.17 -16.26
N ILE A 869 -14.42 -30.92 -17.50
CA ILE A 869 -15.79 -31.26 -17.86
C ILE A 869 -15.80 -32.79 -17.93
N ASN A 870 -16.24 -33.45 -16.86
CA ASN A 870 -16.64 -34.86 -16.93
C ASN A 870 -17.97 -34.95 -17.72
N ASP A 871 -17.98 -34.46 -18.97
CA ASP A 871 -19.09 -34.73 -19.89
C ASP A 871 -18.85 -36.12 -20.46
N LYS A 872 -19.25 -37.11 -19.67
CA LYS A 872 -19.54 -38.44 -20.20
C LYS A 872 -20.88 -38.32 -20.92
N ASP A 873 -20.90 -38.58 -22.22
CA ASP A 873 -22.16 -38.75 -22.94
C ASP A 873 -23.01 -39.84 -22.26
N ALA A 874 -24.28 -39.98 -22.66
CA ALA A 874 -25.18 -41.02 -22.14
C ALA A 874 -24.65 -42.47 -22.38
N ALA A 875 -23.54 -42.64 -23.10
CA ALA A 875 -22.83 -43.89 -23.34
C ALA A 875 -21.50 -44.02 -22.57
N GLY A 876 -21.11 -43.03 -21.75
CA GLY A 876 -19.90 -43.06 -20.93
C GLY A 876 -18.61 -42.52 -21.59
N ASN A 877 -18.70 -41.89 -22.76
CA ASN A 877 -17.54 -41.36 -23.49
C ASN A 877 -17.30 -39.88 -23.21
N ASN A 878 -16.02 -39.49 -23.07
CA ASN A 878 -15.62 -38.11 -22.85
C ASN A 878 -15.77 -37.28 -24.14
N ASN A 879 -16.65 -36.29 -24.16
CA ASN A 879 -16.78 -35.36 -25.28
C ASN A 879 -15.78 -34.19 -25.14
N PHE A 880 -14.76 -34.16 -26.00
CA PHE A 880 -13.55 -33.33 -25.83
C PHE A 880 -13.56 -31.94 -26.50
N TRP A 881 -14.56 -31.52 -27.29
CA TRP A 881 -14.39 -30.37 -28.21
C TRP A 881 -15.28 -29.14 -27.93
N SER A 882 -14.71 -28.13 -27.25
CA SER A 882 -14.65 -26.68 -27.62
C SER A 882 -14.61 -25.72 -26.42
N LEU A 883 -15.33 -26.03 -25.32
CA LEU A 883 -15.27 -25.25 -24.07
C LEU A 883 -14.03 -25.62 -23.21
N SER A 884 -13.59 -26.89 -23.35
CA SER A 884 -12.45 -27.49 -22.66
C SER A 884 -11.10 -26.84 -23.00
N THR A 885 -10.94 -26.26 -24.20
CA THR A 885 -9.65 -25.71 -24.65
C THR A 885 -9.29 -24.41 -23.92
N LYS A 886 -10.26 -23.52 -23.66
CA LYS A 886 -10.03 -22.27 -22.91
C LYS A 886 -9.80 -22.55 -21.43
N ALA A 887 -10.62 -23.41 -20.80
CA ALA A 887 -10.43 -23.82 -19.41
C ALA A 887 -9.06 -24.48 -19.21
N SER A 888 -8.68 -25.38 -20.12
CA SER A 888 -7.36 -26.03 -20.10
C SER A 888 -6.22 -25.05 -20.38
N ALA A 889 -6.41 -24.05 -21.24
CA ALA A 889 -5.41 -23.01 -21.49
C ALA A 889 -5.22 -22.10 -20.26
N ILE A 890 -6.31 -21.68 -19.59
CA ILE A 890 -6.24 -20.91 -18.34
C ILE A 890 -5.50 -21.71 -17.26
N HIS A 891 -5.84 -22.99 -17.10
CA HIS A 891 -5.18 -23.88 -16.16
C HIS A 891 -3.69 -24.09 -16.51
N ALA A 892 -3.36 -24.33 -17.78
CA ALA A 892 -1.97 -24.50 -18.23
C ALA A 892 -1.13 -23.23 -18.05
N LEU A 893 -1.73 -22.05 -18.26
CA LEU A 893 -1.08 -20.76 -17.98
C LEU A 893 -0.87 -20.57 -16.47
N ALA A 894 -1.85 -20.91 -15.63
CA ALA A 894 -1.72 -20.83 -14.18
C ALA A 894 -0.64 -21.77 -13.62
N ILE A 895 -0.54 -23.00 -14.16
CA ILE A 895 0.56 -23.93 -13.86
C ILE A 895 1.89 -23.35 -14.34
N GLY A 896 1.93 -22.74 -15.52
CA GLY A 896 3.13 -22.07 -16.05
C GLY A 896 3.62 -20.96 -15.12
N VAL A 897 2.70 -20.14 -14.62
CA VAL A 897 2.98 -19.04 -13.67
C VAL A 897 3.48 -19.56 -12.33
N SER A 898 2.77 -20.54 -11.76
CA SER A 898 3.20 -21.18 -10.51
C SER A 898 4.57 -21.85 -10.67
N GLY A 899 4.80 -22.56 -11.78
CA GLY A 899 6.08 -23.20 -12.08
C GLY A 899 7.23 -22.22 -12.26
N ALA A 900 7.02 -21.10 -12.97
CA ALA A 900 8.02 -20.04 -13.13
C ALA A 900 8.35 -19.32 -11.81
N THR A 901 7.41 -19.30 -10.86
CA THR A 901 7.61 -18.71 -9.53
C THR A 901 8.01 -19.73 -8.47
N ALA A 902 8.35 -20.97 -8.87
CA ALA A 902 8.67 -22.08 -7.97
C ALA A 902 7.58 -22.31 -6.88
N GLY A 903 6.33 -22.02 -7.20
CA GLY A 903 5.18 -22.17 -6.31
C GLY A 903 4.94 -21.03 -5.33
N ILE A 904 5.68 -19.91 -5.42
CA ILE A 904 5.41 -18.71 -4.61
C ILE A 904 4.00 -18.18 -4.91
N VAL A 905 3.68 -18.01 -6.20
CA VAL A 905 2.31 -17.71 -6.64
C VAL A 905 1.54 -19.03 -6.71
N PRO A 906 0.54 -19.26 -5.83
CA PRO A 906 -0.25 -20.48 -5.90
C PRO A 906 -1.00 -20.57 -7.23
N GLU A 907 -1.00 -21.75 -7.85
CA GLU A 907 -1.75 -22.00 -9.09
C GLU A 907 -3.24 -21.60 -8.97
N PRO A 908 -3.95 -21.87 -7.85
CA PRO A 908 -5.33 -21.44 -7.70
C PRO A 908 -5.51 -19.91 -7.72
N LEU A 909 -4.53 -19.13 -7.23
CA LEU A 909 -4.59 -17.66 -7.25
C LEU A 909 -4.49 -17.15 -8.70
N ALA A 910 -3.46 -17.59 -9.42
CA ALA A 910 -3.24 -17.21 -10.81
C ALA A 910 -4.44 -17.59 -11.69
N ARG A 911 -5.02 -18.76 -11.44
CA ARG A 911 -6.25 -19.23 -12.09
C ARG A 911 -7.44 -18.33 -11.80
N GLY A 912 -7.67 -17.97 -10.53
CA GLY A 912 -8.77 -17.09 -10.12
C GLY A 912 -8.72 -15.73 -10.82
N VAL A 913 -7.53 -15.13 -10.89
CA VAL A 913 -7.32 -13.84 -11.59
C VAL A 913 -7.63 -13.95 -13.08
N LEU A 914 -7.20 -15.01 -13.76
CA LEU A 914 -7.49 -15.23 -15.18
C LEU A 914 -8.99 -15.46 -15.45
N ILE A 915 -9.70 -16.13 -14.53
CA ILE A 915 -11.14 -16.35 -14.62
C ILE A 915 -11.91 -15.05 -14.43
N LEU A 916 -11.54 -14.22 -13.46
CA LEU A 916 -12.10 -12.88 -13.29
C LEU A 916 -11.88 -11.98 -14.52
N ALA A 917 -10.72 -12.08 -15.17
CA ALA A 917 -10.45 -11.36 -16.40
C ALA A 917 -11.41 -11.79 -17.53
N GLU A 918 -11.65 -13.10 -17.72
CA GLU A 918 -12.62 -13.57 -18.71
C GLU A 918 -14.07 -13.20 -18.33
N ALA A 919 -14.45 -13.22 -17.04
CA ALA A 919 -15.74 -12.73 -16.56
C ALA A 919 -15.95 -11.25 -16.90
N THR A 920 -14.90 -10.45 -16.76
CA THR A 920 -14.90 -9.01 -17.11
C THR A 920 -15.04 -8.82 -18.63
N LEU A 921 -14.27 -9.55 -19.44
CA LEU A 921 -14.37 -9.51 -20.90
C LEU A 921 -15.77 -9.93 -21.39
N GLU A 922 -16.34 -10.97 -20.79
CA GLU A 922 -17.70 -11.41 -21.09
C GLU A 922 -18.74 -10.36 -20.69
N THR A 923 -18.52 -9.67 -19.57
CA THR A 923 -19.38 -8.56 -19.14
C THR A 923 -19.31 -7.37 -20.10
N VAL A 924 -18.12 -7.03 -20.62
CA VAL A 924 -18.00 -6.00 -21.68
C VAL A 924 -18.78 -6.41 -22.94
N ARG A 925 -18.73 -7.69 -23.34
CA ARG A 925 -19.53 -8.20 -24.46
C ARG A 925 -21.03 -8.07 -24.16
N ASP A 926 -21.47 -8.49 -22.96
CA ASP A 926 -22.86 -8.33 -22.50
C ASP A 926 -23.34 -6.88 -22.61
N MET A 927 -22.53 -5.92 -22.14
CA MET A 927 -22.85 -4.50 -22.19
C MET A 927 -22.99 -3.97 -23.62
N ASN A 928 -22.18 -4.46 -24.57
CA ASN A 928 -22.31 -4.09 -25.99
C ASN A 928 -23.60 -4.65 -26.61
N TYR A 929 -24.02 -5.86 -26.24
CA TYR A 929 -25.31 -6.42 -26.67
C TYR A 929 -26.50 -5.67 -26.06
N LEU A 930 -26.43 -5.31 -24.79
CA LEU A 930 -27.44 -4.48 -24.13
C LEU A 930 -27.55 -3.10 -24.81
N LYS A 931 -26.41 -2.49 -25.20
CA LYS A 931 -26.39 -1.24 -25.97
C LYS A 931 -27.08 -1.37 -27.33
N ALA A 932 -27.04 -2.54 -27.96
CA ALA A 932 -27.82 -2.83 -29.17
C ALA A 932 -29.27 -3.25 -28.88
N GLY A 933 -29.74 -3.27 -27.64
CA GLY A 933 -31.10 -3.67 -27.30
C GLY A 933 -31.35 -5.18 -27.33
N LEU A 934 -30.30 -6.01 -27.41
CA LEU A 934 -30.46 -7.47 -27.31
C LEU A 934 -30.61 -7.90 -25.86
N PRO A 935 -31.46 -8.92 -25.58
CA PRO A 935 -31.57 -9.52 -24.27
C PRO A 935 -30.35 -10.38 -23.96
N VAL A 936 -29.88 -10.35 -22.71
CA VAL A 936 -28.71 -11.09 -22.24
C VAL A 936 -29.09 -11.96 -21.05
N LYS A 937 -28.68 -13.22 -21.06
CA LYS A 937 -28.94 -14.18 -19.98
C LYS A 937 -28.38 -13.67 -18.65
N LEU A 938 -29.21 -13.62 -17.61
CA LEU A 938 -28.83 -13.09 -16.29
C LEU A 938 -27.69 -13.91 -15.65
N ILE A 939 -27.89 -15.21 -15.51
CA ILE A 939 -26.91 -16.17 -14.95
C ILE A 939 -26.57 -17.19 -16.03
N LYS A 940 -25.27 -17.43 -16.24
CA LYS A 940 -24.78 -18.43 -17.20
C LYS A 940 -24.46 -19.76 -16.49
N GLY A 941 -24.82 -20.89 -17.10
CA GLY A 941 -24.57 -22.23 -16.56
C GLY A 941 -23.24 -22.84 -17.02
N ARG A 942 -22.81 -23.93 -16.37
CA ARG A 942 -21.53 -24.67 -16.61
C ARG A 942 -21.30 -25.09 -18.07
N ALA A 943 -22.38 -25.36 -18.82
CA ALA A 943 -22.36 -25.80 -20.21
C ALA A 943 -23.13 -24.87 -21.16
N ASP A 944 -23.33 -23.60 -20.80
CA ASP A 944 -23.94 -22.66 -21.73
C ASP A 944 -23.01 -22.49 -22.95
N GLU A 945 -23.47 -22.93 -24.13
CA GLU A 945 -22.83 -22.73 -25.44
C GLU A 945 -22.56 -21.25 -25.77
N ASN A 946 -23.08 -20.34 -24.94
CA ASN A 946 -23.10 -18.90 -25.10
C ASN A 946 -21.94 -18.16 -24.39
N TRP A 947 -20.96 -18.86 -23.81
CA TRP A 947 -19.75 -18.21 -23.25
C TRP A 947 -18.79 -17.79 -24.38
N GLY A 948 -18.90 -16.53 -24.83
CA GLY A 948 -18.15 -16.00 -25.97
C GLY A 948 -19.03 -15.52 -27.13
N ASP A 949 -18.50 -15.60 -28.36
CA ASP A 949 -19.10 -15.02 -29.58
C ASP A 949 -20.29 -15.81 -30.16
N SER A 950 -20.55 -17.04 -29.72
CA SER A 950 -21.60 -17.90 -30.26
C SER A 950 -22.89 -17.81 -29.44
N ARG A 951 -23.67 -16.73 -29.58
CA ARG A 951 -24.95 -16.64 -28.87
C ARG A 951 -26.11 -17.17 -29.68
N THR A 952 -26.75 -18.21 -29.16
CA THR A 952 -28.12 -18.59 -29.51
C THR A 952 -29.08 -17.60 -28.82
N THR A 953 -29.80 -16.80 -29.60
CA THR A 953 -30.79 -15.81 -29.15
C THR A 953 -32.14 -16.43 -28.80
N ASN A 954 -32.21 -17.75 -28.61
CA ASN A 954 -33.47 -18.44 -28.34
C ASN A 954 -33.82 -18.31 -26.84
N PRO A 955 -34.78 -17.45 -26.44
CA PRO A 955 -35.03 -17.11 -25.04
C PRO A 955 -35.76 -18.22 -24.27
N LYS A 956 -35.92 -19.41 -24.87
CA LYS A 956 -36.75 -20.50 -24.33
C LYS A 956 -36.17 -21.17 -23.08
N ASN A 957 -34.87 -21.01 -22.80
CA ASN A 957 -34.19 -21.61 -21.65
C ASN A 957 -33.40 -20.57 -20.82
N GLY A 958 -33.99 -20.08 -19.73
CA GLY A 958 -33.38 -19.19 -18.73
C GLY A 958 -33.91 -17.75 -18.76
N LEU A 959 -33.56 -16.95 -17.74
CA LEU A 959 -33.94 -15.54 -17.64
C LEU A 959 -33.00 -14.66 -18.47
N TYR A 960 -33.51 -14.01 -19.51
CA TYR A 960 -32.77 -13.02 -20.30
C TYR A 960 -33.32 -11.62 -20.05
N LEU A 961 -32.42 -10.67 -19.80
CA LEU A 961 -32.76 -9.29 -19.49
C LEU A 961 -32.18 -8.35 -20.56
N GLN A 962 -33.00 -7.45 -21.06
CA GLN A 962 -32.60 -6.28 -21.83
C GLN A 962 -32.20 -5.14 -20.89
N TYR A 963 -31.67 -4.05 -21.44
CA TYR A 963 -31.26 -2.87 -20.64
C TYR A 963 -32.43 -2.26 -19.85
N SER A 964 -33.64 -2.27 -20.41
CA SER A 964 -34.87 -1.77 -19.77
C SER A 964 -35.25 -2.61 -18.55
N ASP A 965 -35.08 -3.93 -18.63
CA ASP A 965 -35.34 -4.85 -17.54
C ASP A 965 -34.46 -4.58 -16.31
N TYR A 966 -33.19 -4.20 -16.51
CA TYR A 966 -32.33 -3.77 -15.39
C TYR A 966 -32.83 -2.48 -14.76
N LEU A 967 -33.18 -1.48 -15.57
CA LEU A 967 -33.76 -0.24 -15.07
C LEU A 967 -35.06 -0.50 -14.31
N TYR A 968 -35.88 -1.43 -14.80
CA TYR A 968 -37.16 -1.80 -14.21
C TYR A 968 -36.95 -2.41 -12.83
N ILE A 969 -36.03 -3.35 -12.71
CA ILE A 969 -35.63 -3.95 -11.43
C ILE A 969 -35.10 -2.89 -10.47
N MET A 970 -34.19 -2.01 -10.94
CA MET A 970 -33.63 -0.93 -10.12
C MET A 970 -34.70 0.05 -9.62
N THR A 971 -35.65 0.42 -10.50
CA THR A 971 -36.76 1.32 -10.17
C THR A 971 -37.70 0.66 -9.16
N LEU A 972 -38.07 -0.59 -9.40
CA LEU A 972 -38.94 -1.35 -8.51
C LEU A 972 -38.31 -1.52 -7.12
N ILE A 973 -37.02 -1.87 -7.06
CA ILE A 973 -36.26 -1.95 -5.81
C ILE A 973 -36.21 -0.59 -5.10
N GLY A 974 -35.91 0.49 -5.83
CA GLY A 974 -35.86 1.84 -5.28
C GLY A 974 -37.21 2.37 -4.77
N MET A 975 -38.32 1.88 -5.32
CA MET A 975 -39.67 2.20 -4.87
C MET A 975 -40.14 1.33 -3.68
N ILE A 976 -39.68 0.08 -3.60
CA ILE A 976 -40.00 -0.86 -2.51
C ILE A 976 -39.22 -0.53 -1.23
N ASN A 977 -38.01 0.01 -1.36
CA ASN A 977 -37.13 0.37 -0.26
C ASN A 977 -37.27 1.84 0.14
N ASP A 978 -37.00 2.13 1.43
CA ASP A 978 -36.91 3.44 2.09
C ASP A 978 -37.81 4.59 1.58
N GLY A 979 -38.56 5.20 2.51
CA GLY A 979 -39.42 6.36 2.19
C GLY A 979 -38.68 7.44 1.38
N ASP A 980 -37.42 7.72 1.74
CA ASP A 980 -36.59 8.76 1.13
C ASP A 980 -36.19 8.43 -0.32
N THR A 981 -35.90 7.16 -0.67
CA THR A 981 -35.54 6.78 -2.05
C THR A 981 -36.74 6.79 -2.97
N ALA A 982 -37.88 6.30 -2.49
CA ALA A 982 -39.14 6.35 -3.22
C ALA A 982 -39.60 7.80 -3.43
N GLU A 983 -39.46 8.66 -2.40
CA GLU A 983 -39.73 10.09 -2.48
C GLU A 983 -38.84 10.75 -3.54
N ALA A 984 -37.53 10.49 -3.52
CA ALA A 984 -36.60 11.04 -4.50
C ALA A 984 -36.88 10.58 -5.94
N ILE A 985 -37.31 9.33 -6.15
CA ILE A 985 -37.74 8.84 -7.47
C ILE A 985 -39.00 9.60 -7.92
N CYS A 986 -40.01 9.70 -7.07
CA CYS A 986 -41.24 10.45 -7.38
C CYS A 986 -40.96 11.93 -7.69
N LEU A 987 -40.12 12.61 -6.91
CA LEU A 987 -39.75 14.00 -7.17
C LEU A 987 -39.05 14.16 -8.54
N ARG A 988 -38.16 13.24 -8.89
CA ARG A 988 -37.48 13.24 -10.20
C ARG A 988 -38.42 12.91 -11.35
N VAL A 989 -39.44 12.06 -11.13
CA VAL A 989 -40.54 11.88 -12.10
C VAL A 989 -41.26 13.21 -12.32
N GLY A 990 -41.55 13.95 -11.25
CA GLY A 990 -42.09 15.31 -11.34
C GLY A 990 -41.19 16.24 -12.17
N ASP A 991 -39.88 16.24 -11.93
CA ASP A 991 -38.94 17.04 -12.69
C ASP A 991 -38.96 16.73 -14.19
N VAL A 992 -39.01 15.45 -14.57
CA VAL A 992 -39.11 15.03 -15.98
C VAL A 992 -40.42 15.52 -16.59
N ILE A 993 -41.54 15.34 -15.90
CA ILE A 993 -42.85 15.83 -16.37
C ILE A 993 -42.80 17.35 -16.57
N GLN A 994 -42.32 18.11 -15.58
CA GLN A 994 -42.21 19.56 -15.66
C GLN A 994 -41.32 20.00 -16.83
N ALA A 995 -40.17 19.34 -17.01
CA ALA A 995 -39.22 19.63 -18.08
C ALA A 995 -39.83 19.39 -19.48
N ASN A 996 -40.54 18.27 -19.65
CA ASN A 996 -41.21 17.95 -20.90
C ASN A 996 -42.39 18.89 -21.17
N MET A 997 -43.19 19.22 -20.15
CA MET A 997 -44.30 20.18 -20.27
C MET A 997 -43.80 21.58 -20.66
N ARG A 998 -42.65 22.03 -20.14
CA ARG A 998 -42.00 23.29 -20.59
C ARG A 998 -41.60 23.26 -22.06
N LYS A 999 -41.19 22.09 -22.57
CA LYS A 999 -40.79 21.93 -23.97
C LYS A 999 -42.00 21.91 -24.91
N VAL A 1000 -43.07 21.23 -24.52
CA VAL A 1000 -44.32 21.14 -25.29
C VAL A 1000 -45.11 22.46 -25.22
N LEU A 1001 -45.07 23.17 -24.10
CA LEU A 1001 -45.83 24.41 -23.84
C LEU A 1001 -44.89 25.58 -23.46
N PRO A 1002 -44.11 26.12 -24.42
CA PRO A 1002 -43.14 27.17 -24.13
C PRO A 1002 -43.77 28.51 -23.65
N ASN A 1003 -45.06 28.75 -23.92
CA ASN A 1003 -45.75 30.03 -23.66
C ASN A 1003 -47.15 29.85 -23.05
N ASN A 1004 -47.27 29.20 -21.89
CA ASN A 1004 -48.58 29.01 -21.23
C ASN A 1004 -49.13 30.30 -20.58
N GLY A 1005 -49.60 31.24 -21.42
CA GLY A 1005 -50.68 32.16 -21.09
C GLY A 1005 -50.37 33.37 -20.19
N LEU A 1006 -49.11 33.63 -19.82
CA LEU A 1006 -48.76 34.94 -19.26
C LEU A 1006 -48.80 35.98 -20.39
N VAL A 1007 -49.91 36.74 -20.44
CA VAL A 1007 -49.95 38.00 -21.18
C VAL A 1007 -48.84 38.88 -20.62
N VAL A 1008 -47.72 38.96 -21.34
CA VAL A 1008 -46.76 40.05 -21.14
C VAL A 1008 -47.55 41.32 -21.40
N LYS A 1009 -47.89 42.07 -20.34
CA LYS A 1009 -48.38 43.44 -20.51
C LYS A 1009 -47.28 44.17 -21.26
N GLU A 1010 -47.59 44.66 -22.47
CA GLU A 1010 -46.66 45.49 -23.23
C GLU A 1010 -46.14 46.63 -22.32
N GLY A 1011 -44.85 46.57 -21.97
CA GLY A 1011 -44.18 47.63 -21.20
C GLY A 1011 -43.37 47.23 -19.96
N SER A 1012 -43.25 45.95 -19.59
CA SER A 1012 -42.28 45.53 -18.55
C SER A 1012 -40.98 45.04 -19.19
N GLU A 1013 -39.88 45.72 -18.85
CA GLU A 1013 -38.52 45.40 -19.30
C GLU A 1013 -38.14 43.94 -19.00
N GLU A 1014 -37.40 43.36 -19.96
CA GLU A 1014 -36.78 42.05 -19.89
C GLU A 1014 -35.94 41.89 -18.62
N SER A 1015 -36.39 41.05 -17.70
CA SER A 1015 -35.49 40.46 -16.72
C SER A 1015 -35.98 39.09 -16.28
N ASP A 1016 -35.17 38.11 -16.62
CA ASP A 1016 -35.05 36.75 -16.10
C ASP A 1016 -35.94 35.65 -16.73
N GLY A 1017 -35.28 34.59 -17.21
CA GLY A 1017 -35.84 33.49 -18.00
C GLY A 1017 -36.68 32.49 -17.20
N SER A 1018 -37.56 32.96 -16.32
CA SER A 1018 -38.24 32.14 -15.31
C SER A 1018 -39.77 32.02 -15.44
N THR A 1019 -40.37 32.27 -16.62
CA THR A 1019 -41.83 32.19 -16.84
C THR A 1019 -42.27 30.93 -17.59
N GLY A 1020 -41.82 29.74 -17.16
CA GLY A 1020 -42.20 28.42 -17.72
C GLY A 1020 -43.14 27.62 -16.81
N TYR A 1021 -43.73 26.53 -17.33
CA TYR A 1021 -44.60 25.59 -16.60
C TYR A 1021 -43.98 25.10 -15.28
N GLN A 1022 -44.76 25.09 -14.18
CA GLN A 1022 -44.30 24.67 -12.84
C GLN A 1022 -45.29 23.73 -12.17
N LEU A 1023 -44.83 22.56 -11.71
CA LEU A 1023 -45.67 21.60 -10.97
C LEU A 1023 -46.09 22.10 -9.58
N SER A 1024 -45.34 23.04 -8.99
CA SER A 1024 -45.71 23.67 -7.72
C SER A 1024 -46.98 24.53 -7.84
N LYS A 1025 -47.31 25.03 -9.04
CA LYS A 1025 -48.55 25.77 -9.32
C LYS A 1025 -49.73 24.85 -9.67
N SER A 1026 -49.47 23.58 -9.96
CA SER A 1026 -50.49 22.56 -10.20
C SER A 1026 -50.99 22.00 -8.86
N ILE A 1027 -51.97 22.69 -8.26
CA ILE A 1027 -52.58 22.32 -6.98
C ILE A 1027 -53.61 21.22 -7.17
N VAL A 1028 -53.58 20.20 -6.29
CA VAL A 1028 -54.48 19.04 -6.32
C VAL A 1028 -55.59 19.16 -5.29
N TYR A 1029 -55.29 19.66 -4.09
CA TYR A 1029 -56.25 19.81 -3.00
C TYR A 1029 -56.49 21.27 -2.63
N PHE A 1030 -57.77 21.63 -2.51
CA PHE A 1030 -58.22 22.92 -2.03
C PHE A 1030 -58.94 22.77 -0.69
N LYS A 1031 -58.84 23.80 0.15
CA LYS A 1031 -59.55 23.93 1.41
C LYS A 1031 -60.49 25.12 1.33
N PHE A 1032 -61.76 24.88 1.64
CA PHE A 1032 -62.77 25.90 1.81
C PHE A 1032 -62.98 26.15 3.31
N ASN A 1033 -62.89 27.41 3.76
CA ASN A 1033 -63.15 27.85 5.12
C ASN A 1033 -64.08 29.06 5.11
N ALA A 1034 -65.21 28.99 5.81
CA ALA A 1034 -66.08 30.16 5.96
C ALA A 1034 -66.69 30.23 7.36
N ASP A 1035 -66.73 31.44 7.92
CA ASP A 1035 -67.48 31.74 9.12
C ASP A 1035 -68.84 32.32 8.75
N LEU A 1036 -69.89 31.56 9.06
CA LEU A 1036 -71.25 31.85 8.63
C LEU A 1036 -72.11 32.16 9.85
N ARG A 1037 -72.96 33.17 9.70
CA ARG A 1037 -73.90 33.59 10.74
C ARG A 1037 -75.34 33.54 10.22
N VAL A 1038 -76.19 32.85 10.98
CA VAL A 1038 -77.63 32.82 10.75
C VAL A 1038 -78.27 33.91 11.59
N LYS A 1039 -79.02 34.83 10.97
CA LYS A 1039 -79.75 35.83 11.74
C LYS A 1039 -80.96 35.19 12.43
N PRO A 1040 -81.10 35.34 13.76
CA PRO A 1040 -82.26 34.83 14.48
C PRO A 1040 -83.52 35.55 14.00
N LEU A 1041 -84.62 34.83 13.77
CA LEU A 1041 -85.84 35.40 13.19
C LEU A 1041 -86.94 35.52 14.24
N MET A 1042 -87.12 34.50 15.07
CA MET A 1042 -88.18 34.50 16.09
C MET A 1042 -87.77 35.27 17.35
N LEU A 1043 -86.49 35.23 17.71
CA LEU A 1043 -85.92 35.99 18.83
C LEU A 1043 -85.75 37.50 18.53
N GLU A 1044 -85.92 37.94 17.28
CA GLU A 1044 -85.93 39.36 16.91
C GLU A 1044 -87.30 40.03 17.03
N LEU A 1045 -88.35 39.26 17.30
CA LEU A 1045 -89.71 39.79 17.44
C LEU A 1045 -89.87 40.59 18.76
N PRO A 1046 -90.79 41.58 18.79
CA PRO A 1046 -90.96 42.51 19.92
C PRO A 1046 -91.16 41.85 21.30
N PHE A 1047 -91.69 40.64 21.33
CA PHE A 1047 -91.98 39.91 22.56
C PHE A 1047 -90.73 39.33 23.25
N ALA A 1048 -89.62 39.16 22.53
CA ALA A 1048 -88.37 38.60 23.04
C ALA A 1048 -87.35 39.68 23.49
N LEU A 1049 -87.60 40.95 23.15
CA LEU A 1049 -86.67 42.08 23.35
C LEU A 1049 -86.64 42.67 24.78
N GLN A 1050 -87.44 42.17 25.72
CA GLN A 1050 -87.62 42.74 27.07
C GLN A 1050 -86.82 42.04 28.20
N TYR A 1051 -85.88 41.14 27.87
CA TYR A 1051 -85.08 40.40 28.86
C TYR A 1051 -83.63 40.93 28.95
N ASP A 1052 -83.13 41.18 30.17
CA ASP A 1052 -81.80 41.74 30.51
C ASP A 1052 -80.60 40.80 30.22
N ASN A 1053 -80.75 39.78 29.37
CA ASN A 1053 -79.70 38.90 28.85
C ASN A 1053 -80.23 38.24 27.56
N ASN A 1054 -80.45 39.03 26.51
CA ASN A 1054 -81.07 38.54 25.29
C ASN A 1054 -80.09 37.61 24.53
N PRO A 1055 -80.50 36.37 24.17
CA PRO A 1055 -79.70 35.49 23.32
C PRO A 1055 -79.25 36.13 22.01
N LYS A 1056 -79.93 37.19 21.54
CA LYS A 1056 -79.54 38.00 20.38
C LYS A 1056 -78.11 38.60 20.48
N ASP A 1057 -77.65 38.90 21.69
CA ASP A 1057 -76.33 39.51 21.94
C ASP A 1057 -75.20 38.47 22.08
N SER A 1058 -75.56 37.20 22.21
CA SER A 1058 -74.64 36.06 22.21
C SER A 1058 -74.34 35.63 20.77
N THR A 1059 -73.11 35.90 20.31
CA THR A 1059 -72.66 35.56 18.95
C THR A 1059 -72.36 34.07 18.76
N GLY A 1060 -72.25 33.29 19.84
CA GLY A 1060 -71.73 31.91 19.79
C GLY A 1060 -72.70 30.85 19.27
N TRP A 1061 -74.02 31.00 19.46
CA TRP A 1061 -75.00 29.97 19.06
C TRP A 1061 -75.54 30.14 17.65
N CYS A 1062 -75.39 31.35 17.07
CA CYS A 1062 -75.87 31.71 15.74
C CYS A 1062 -74.75 31.80 14.68
N THR A 1063 -73.50 31.55 15.08
CA THR A 1063 -72.33 31.52 14.20
C THR A 1063 -71.79 30.09 14.17
N PHE A 1064 -71.42 29.60 12.99
CA PHE A 1064 -70.76 28.32 12.84
C PHE A 1064 -69.66 28.40 11.78
N HIS A 1065 -68.61 27.59 12.00
CA HIS A 1065 -67.52 27.43 11.07
C HIS A 1065 -67.78 26.24 10.16
N THR A 1066 -67.56 26.40 8.86
CA THR A 1066 -67.54 25.30 7.89
C THR A 1066 -66.15 25.20 7.26
N SER A 1067 -65.61 23.98 7.24
CA SER A 1067 -64.31 23.65 6.63
C SER A 1067 -64.47 22.38 5.80
N ILE A 1068 -64.22 22.46 4.50
CA ILE A 1068 -64.30 21.32 3.57
C ILE A 1068 -63.00 21.25 2.76
N ILE A 1069 -62.52 20.03 2.49
CA ILE A 1069 -61.39 19.76 1.60
C ILE A 1069 -61.90 18.94 0.43
N ARG A 1070 -61.53 19.34 -0.79
CA ARG A 1070 -61.81 18.63 -2.04
C ARG A 1070 -60.58 18.69 -2.94
N GLY A 1071 -60.38 17.65 -3.73
CA GLY A 1071 -59.30 17.56 -4.70
C GLY A 1071 -59.64 16.68 -5.88
N TYR A 1072 -58.67 16.52 -6.78
CA TYR A 1072 -58.81 15.76 -8.02
C TYR A 1072 -58.68 14.24 -7.89
N SER A 1073 -58.22 13.74 -6.73
CA SER A 1073 -58.05 12.31 -6.40
C SER A 1073 -59.32 11.66 -5.87
#